data_AF-A0A1A0XQQ4-F1
#
_entry.id   AF-A0A1A0XQQ4-F1
#
_cell.length_a   1.000
_cell.length_b   1.000
_cell.length_c   1.000
_cell.angle_alpha   90.00
_cell.angle_beta   90.00
_cell.angle_gamma   90.00
#
_symmetry.space_group_name_H-M   'P 1'
#
loop_
_entity.id
_entity.type
_entity.pdbx_description
1 polymer ?
#
loop_
_entity_poly.entity_id
_entity_poly.type
_entity_poly.pdbx_seq_one_letter_code
_entity_poly.pdbx_strand_id
1 'polypeptide(L)'
;MADDDQAPEPFVLLTHGVSGTESAVILDSARVVEVSGEGFKGVFTTYPERPAHVRRPRNRVAYRWGNMTSGMAIQAIWALFGPFALVNVAGWMYPKAAQDNPIAQCCVVVLRALLRLLGLALTVTMIAQLTFLIDGVLFRRMHDGAWRDWAVLGCLLAIFLVGGFVSLYGDNDKDVDGPTDSAPTDSVPTDSVPADSAPTNPARFNESPSATDPAEVPLIATDAFVSPSDGRATVLITTHAVAGICTATIVLGDHTVPRAIWGLVVAMLTAVIVATALCVDPRATSTPESWTKAFVSWPAVLWVVASSTLLVVTNFAAKPPHIVGDAITWLFWLDAALVGAAILTTVGALVLPRNLKAWWGAREKPTTPWLNGLHAPLVAAIGVLWGVGLGVGFTRLAALVIDHSKPDHENPVPLPDSYASTAWMWGVTVVIWGLGTVVFLGGVIVVDGRARAKLAGPQLADLELLDTSPRRSFGRRIRWGVASAKLRIPVCVGTLALCAMIAGIVATASTSLVRRGEGLQWVGIGALGLVGLLLLRAMFNAAQKPRKAGRSLGVLWDLASFWPREAHPLVPPAYAPRAIRDLDRFLSTRRHRRLILAAHSQGSMIMYALAHRITREQGPERTRLSLLTYGSQLGWAYGRAFPAALSHETHLILRKALDNRWINLVRFTDYIGDGVVSYTEDGKLKRYANEFVVPREVFSGCYLVRENGRIVEALLPDPSPDDYPHDAVHQHSAYTSDITWDVWIKKLDPGPGA
;
A
#
# COMPACT_ATOMS: atom_id res chain seq x y z
N MET A 1 -9.42 58.09 8.54
CA MET A 1 -9.50 56.77 9.21
C MET A 1 -8.95 55.76 8.24
N ALA A 2 -7.83 55.15 8.62
CA ALA A 2 -7.03 54.27 7.78
C ALA A 2 -7.79 52.96 7.50
N ASP A 3 -7.85 52.59 6.22
CA ASP A 3 -8.28 51.27 5.77
C ASP A 3 -7.14 50.30 6.11
N ASP A 4 -7.47 49.23 6.84
CA ASP A 4 -6.53 48.29 7.45
C ASP A 4 -5.81 47.47 6.37
N ASP A 5 -4.57 47.87 6.08
CA ASP A 5 -3.66 47.33 5.07
C ASP A 5 -3.07 45.96 5.49
N GLN A 6 -3.94 45.05 5.96
CA GLN A 6 -3.54 43.68 6.30
C GLN A 6 -3.31 42.86 5.03
N ALA A 7 -2.05 42.51 4.79
CA ALA A 7 -1.66 41.60 3.73
C ALA A 7 -2.51 40.31 3.74
N PRO A 8 -3.01 39.84 2.60
CA PRO A 8 -4.00 38.76 2.53
C PRO A 8 -3.46 37.47 3.12
N GLU A 9 -4.06 37.00 4.22
CA GLU A 9 -3.71 35.78 4.98
C GLU A 9 -3.33 34.58 4.07
N PRO A 10 -2.43 33.68 4.53
CA PRO A 10 -1.98 32.54 3.75
C PRO A 10 -3.09 31.51 3.55
N PHE A 11 -3.22 30.95 2.34
CA PHE A 11 -4.18 29.89 2.04
C PHE A 11 -3.70 28.56 2.63
N VAL A 12 -4.53 27.90 3.44
CA VAL A 12 -4.22 26.63 4.11
C VAL A 12 -5.04 25.49 3.49
N LEU A 13 -4.37 24.47 2.98
CA LEU A 13 -4.98 23.26 2.45
C LEU A 13 -4.67 22.09 3.39
N LEU A 14 -5.70 21.53 4.01
CA LEU A 14 -5.62 20.43 4.96
C LEU A 14 -6.02 19.11 4.31
N THR A 15 -5.40 18.00 4.68
CA THR A 15 -5.83 16.64 4.29
C THR A 15 -5.71 15.66 5.44
N HIS A 16 -6.62 14.69 5.47
CA HIS A 16 -6.67 13.63 6.49
C HIS A 16 -5.80 12.41 6.15
N GLY A 17 -5.67 11.51 7.13
CA GLY A 17 -5.08 10.17 6.99
C GLY A 17 -6.08 9.05 6.66
N VAL A 18 -5.66 7.79 6.85
CA VAL A 18 -6.42 6.58 6.46
C VAL A 18 -7.83 6.46 7.08
N SER A 19 -8.07 7.12 8.21
CA SER A 19 -9.36 7.05 8.92
C SER A 19 -10.52 7.76 8.21
N GLY A 20 -10.26 8.49 7.12
CA GLY A 20 -11.30 9.20 6.37
C GLY A 20 -12.00 10.30 7.17
N THR A 21 -11.25 11.02 8.02
CA THR A 21 -11.75 12.06 8.93
C THR A 21 -12.71 13.02 8.21
N GLU A 22 -13.85 13.31 8.84
CA GLU A 22 -14.85 14.21 8.28
C GLU A 22 -14.30 15.64 8.15
N SER A 23 -14.70 16.35 7.09
CA SER A 23 -14.25 17.72 6.82
C SER A 23 -14.60 18.68 7.95
N ALA A 24 -15.72 18.47 8.65
CA ALA A 24 -16.10 19.23 9.84
C ALA A 24 -15.06 19.10 10.97
N VAL A 25 -14.48 17.92 11.16
CA VAL A 25 -13.44 17.68 12.17
C VAL A 25 -12.09 18.23 11.70
N ILE A 26 -11.75 18.10 10.41
CA ILE A 26 -10.51 18.66 9.86
C ILE A 26 -10.50 20.19 9.95
N LEU A 27 -11.64 20.82 9.67
CA LEU A 27 -11.80 22.28 9.67
C LEU A 27 -12.21 22.84 11.04
N ASP A 28 -12.41 21.99 12.04
CA ASP A 28 -12.95 22.34 13.36
C ASP A 28 -14.18 23.26 13.27
N SER A 29 -15.15 22.85 12.44
CA SER A 29 -16.35 23.64 12.14
C SER A 29 -17.57 22.73 12.01
N ALA A 30 -18.62 23.07 12.76
CA ALA A 30 -19.91 22.36 12.69
C ALA A 30 -20.63 22.53 11.34
N ARG A 31 -20.30 23.60 10.57
CA ARG A 31 -20.87 23.85 9.24
C ARG A 31 -19.76 23.91 8.19
N VAL A 32 -19.78 22.95 7.29
CA VAL A 32 -18.85 22.84 6.15
C VAL A 32 -19.63 22.69 4.85
N VAL A 33 -19.13 23.28 3.78
CA VAL A 33 -19.68 23.17 2.43
C VAL A 33 -18.60 22.73 1.45
N GLU A 34 -19.01 21.97 0.45
CA GLU A 34 -18.14 21.56 -0.63
C GLU A 34 -17.86 22.76 -1.57
N VAL A 35 -16.61 22.94 -1.95
CA VAL A 35 -16.18 23.97 -2.89
C VAL A 35 -16.53 23.49 -4.30
N SER A 36 -17.51 24.13 -4.94
CA SER A 36 -17.90 23.84 -6.31
C SER A 36 -16.84 24.29 -7.31
N GLY A 37 -16.58 23.46 -8.32
CA GLY A 37 -15.72 23.78 -9.46
C GLY A 37 -15.83 22.72 -10.55
N GLU A 38 -15.58 23.10 -11.80
CA GLU A 38 -15.60 22.15 -12.92
C GLU A 38 -14.47 21.11 -12.76
N GLY A 39 -14.86 19.85 -12.59
CA GLY A 39 -13.95 18.71 -12.72
C GLY A 39 -13.14 18.29 -11.48
N PHE A 40 -13.52 18.69 -10.25
CA PHE A 40 -12.96 18.13 -9.00
C PHE A 40 -14.01 18.11 -7.86
N LYS A 41 -14.02 17.06 -7.03
CA LYS A 41 -14.90 16.88 -5.86
C LYS A 41 -14.08 16.59 -4.60
N GLY A 42 -14.69 16.72 -3.43
CA GLY A 42 -14.09 16.35 -2.14
C GLY A 42 -13.26 17.45 -1.47
N VAL A 43 -13.36 18.71 -1.93
CA VAL A 43 -12.75 19.87 -1.25
C VAL A 43 -13.83 20.60 -0.47
N PHE A 44 -13.61 20.84 0.81
CA PHE A 44 -14.57 21.47 1.71
C PHE A 44 -14.00 22.75 2.30
N THR A 45 -14.86 23.73 2.57
CA THR A 45 -14.54 24.92 3.34
C THR A 45 -15.62 25.15 4.41
N THR A 46 -15.39 26.09 5.31
CA THR A 46 -16.36 26.42 6.37
C THR A 46 -17.48 27.31 5.82
N TYR A 47 -18.73 27.05 6.24
CA TYR A 47 -19.88 27.82 5.77
C TYR A 47 -19.82 29.28 6.25
N PRO A 48 -20.03 30.28 5.39
CA PRO A 48 -20.15 31.67 5.81
C PRO A 48 -21.62 32.01 6.09
N GLU A 49 -21.94 32.51 7.29
CA GLU A 49 -23.06 33.44 7.43
C GLU A 49 -22.60 34.83 6.94
N ARG A 50 -22.44 35.06 5.62
CA ARG A 50 -22.43 36.43 5.06
C ARG A 50 -22.98 36.51 3.62
N PRO A 51 -23.81 37.54 3.32
CA PRO A 51 -24.37 37.80 1.99
C PRO A 51 -23.32 38.17 0.92
N ALA A 52 -23.70 37.98 -0.35
CA ALA A 52 -22.87 37.97 -1.57
C ALA A 52 -21.97 39.19 -1.87
N HIS A 53 -22.03 40.25 -1.07
CA HIS A 53 -21.23 41.48 -1.27
C HIS A 53 -19.91 41.51 -0.47
N VAL A 54 -19.58 40.46 0.30
CA VAL A 54 -18.33 40.40 1.09
C VAL A 54 -17.34 39.38 0.47
N ARG A 55 -16.60 39.83 -0.55
CA ARG A 55 -15.59 39.05 -1.31
C ARG A 55 -14.28 38.86 -0.53
N ARG A 56 -14.09 37.76 0.23
CA ARG A 56 -12.77 37.10 0.49
C ARG A 56 -12.98 35.62 0.91
N PRO A 57 -12.18 34.64 0.45
CA PRO A 57 -12.26 33.27 0.94
C PRO A 57 -11.73 33.20 2.39
N ARG A 58 -12.42 32.44 3.26
CA ARG A 58 -11.78 31.94 4.50
C ARG A 58 -10.62 31.06 4.05
N ASN A 59 -9.40 31.42 4.44
CA ASN A 59 -8.16 30.84 3.91
C ASN A 59 -7.85 29.43 4.43
N ARG A 60 -8.86 28.57 4.62
CA ARG A 60 -8.70 27.16 5.01
C ARG A 60 -9.66 26.28 4.23
N VAL A 61 -9.13 25.24 3.60
CA VAL A 61 -9.89 24.20 2.89
C VAL A 61 -9.41 22.82 3.32
N ALA A 62 -10.32 21.85 3.39
CA ALA A 62 -10.02 20.46 3.67
C ALA A 62 -10.27 19.61 2.42
N TYR A 63 -9.25 18.90 1.97
CA TYR A 63 -9.39 17.88 0.93
C TYR A 63 -9.64 16.51 1.54
N ARG A 64 -10.65 15.83 1.03
CA ARG A 64 -11.13 14.54 1.52
C ARG A 64 -11.07 13.49 0.41
N TRP A 65 -9.98 12.73 0.39
CA TRP A 65 -9.79 11.58 -0.50
C TRP A 65 -10.40 10.29 0.06
N GLY A 66 -10.85 10.27 1.32
CA GLY A 66 -11.35 9.06 1.98
C GLY A 66 -12.54 8.39 1.27
N ASN A 67 -13.33 9.10 0.47
CA ASN A 67 -14.40 8.50 -0.33
C ASN A 67 -13.86 7.63 -1.49
N MET A 68 -12.60 7.82 -1.90
CA MET A 68 -11.92 6.96 -2.89
C MET A 68 -11.54 5.61 -2.28
N THR A 69 -11.33 5.55 -0.96
CA THR A 69 -10.93 4.33 -0.25
C THR A 69 -12.03 3.74 0.63
N SER A 70 -13.12 4.47 0.90
CA SER A 70 -14.25 4.04 1.73
C SER A 70 -15.59 4.32 1.04
N GLY A 71 -16.37 3.28 0.78
CA GLY A 71 -17.70 3.50 0.20
C GLY A 71 -18.44 2.29 -0.37
N MET A 72 -17.82 1.12 -0.53
CA MET A 72 -18.46 0.06 -1.31
C MET A 72 -18.28 -1.32 -0.70
N ALA A 73 -19.35 -2.11 -0.68
CA ALA A 73 -19.33 -3.52 -0.27
C ALA A 73 -18.27 -4.35 -1.02
N ILE A 74 -17.82 -3.89 -2.20
CA ILE A 74 -16.72 -4.51 -2.95
C ILE A 74 -15.36 -4.43 -2.23
N GLN A 75 -15.13 -3.48 -1.32
CA GLN A 75 -13.87 -3.32 -0.56
C GLN A 75 -13.53 -4.56 0.28
N ALA A 76 -14.58 -5.22 0.77
CA ALA A 76 -14.49 -6.48 1.49
C ALA A 76 -13.88 -7.61 0.62
N ILE A 77 -14.27 -7.70 -0.67
CA ILE A 77 -13.81 -8.75 -1.59
C ILE A 77 -12.30 -8.66 -1.79
N TRP A 78 -11.73 -7.46 -1.77
CA TRP A 78 -10.30 -7.28 -1.98
C TRP A 78 -9.41 -7.78 -0.85
N ALA A 79 -9.96 -8.05 0.33
CA ALA A 79 -9.22 -8.72 1.38
C ALA A 79 -8.80 -10.16 0.95
N LEU A 80 -9.59 -10.81 0.08
CA LEU A 80 -9.24 -12.09 -0.56
C LEU A 80 -8.09 -11.93 -1.57
N PHE A 81 -7.92 -10.74 -2.14
CA PHE A 81 -6.85 -10.38 -3.08
C PHE A 81 -5.60 -9.81 -2.38
N GLY A 82 -5.56 -9.83 -1.04
CA GLY A 82 -4.41 -9.42 -0.23
C GLY A 82 -3.05 -10.00 -0.66
N PRO A 83 -2.95 -11.30 -1.01
CA PRO A 83 -1.73 -11.89 -1.58
C PRO A 83 -1.17 -11.12 -2.78
N PHE A 84 -2.03 -10.74 -3.72
CA PHE A 84 -1.67 -10.02 -4.93
C PHE A 84 -1.26 -8.58 -4.63
N ALA A 85 -1.96 -7.93 -3.69
CA ALA A 85 -1.61 -6.59 -3.22
C ALA A 85 -0.22 -6.55 -2.59
N LEU A 86 0.18 -7.56 -1.80
CA LEU A 86 1.51 -7.63 -1.20
C LEU A 86 2.62 -7.78 -2.25
N VAL A 87 2.43 -8.63 -3.26
CA VAL A 87 3.39 -8.76 -4.37
C VAL A 87 3.50 -7.46 -5.18
N ASN A 88 2.37 -6.77 -5.38
CA ASN A 88 2.35 -5.47 -6.05
C ASN A 88 3.12 -4.40 -5.26
N VAL A 89 2.84 -4.30 -3.96
CA VAL A 89 3.54 -3.40 -3.03
C VAL A 89 5.04 -3.69 -3.02
N ALA A 90 5.45 -4.97 -3.01
CA ALA A 90 6.86 -5.36 -3.08
C ALA A 90 7.57 -4.84 -4.33
N GLY A 91 6.86 -4.71 -5.46
CA GLY A 91 7.39 -4.13 -6.70
C GLY A 91 7.84 -2.67 -6.57
N TRP A 92 7.21 -1.91 -5.67
CA TRP A 92 7.53 -0.52 -5.38
C TRP A 92 8.64 -0.33 -4.34
N MET A 93 9.05 -1.40 -3.65
CA MET A 93 10.01 -1.34 -2.53
C MET A 93 11.49 -1.31 -2.98
N TYR A 94 11.77 -1.55 -4.26
CA TYR A 94 13.14 -1.54 -4.79
C TYR A 94 13.68 -0.12 -5.05
N PRO A 95 15.02 0.09 -4.98
CA PRO A 95 15.62 1.40 -5.21
C PRO A 95 15.42 1.92 -6.62
N LYS A 96 15.60 3.24 -6.77
CA LYS A 96 16.03 3.83 -8.03
C LYS A 96 17.48 3.38 -8.25
N ALA A 97 17.71 2.52 -9.26
CA ALA A 97 19.06 2.15 -9.65
C ALA A 97 19.86 3.42 -10.01
N ALA A 98 21.10 3.51 -9.53
CA ALA A 98 22.01 4.60 -9.88
C ALA A 98 22.23 4.63 -11.40
N GLN A 99 22.20 5.82 -12.00
CA GLN A 99 22.34 5.98 -13.46
C GLN A 99 23.70 5.47 -13.95
N ASP A 100 24.73 5.57 -13.11
CA ASP A 100 26.11 5.21 -13.45
C ASP A 100 26.47 3.74 -13.16
N ASN A 101 25.51 2.93 -12.72
CA ASN A 101 25.75 1.52 -12.35
C ASN A 101 24.85 0.56 -13.16
N PRO A 102 25.34 0.04 -14.31
CA PRO A 102 24.55 -0.84 -15.16
C PRO A 102 24.19 -2.18 -14.50
N ILE A 103 25.03 -2.67 -13.58
CA ILE A 103 24.76 -3.90 -12.82
C ILE A 103 23.58 -3.67 -11.88
N ALA A 104 23.57 -2.56 -11.14
CA ALA A 104 22.46 -2.21 -10.25
C ALA A 104 21.14 -2.02 -11.02
N GLN A 105 21.19 -1.42 -12.22
CA GLN A 105 20.04 -1.29 -13.11
C GLN A 105 19.52 -2.66 -13.55
N CYS A 106 20.41 -3.53 -14.03
CA CYS A 106 20.07 -4.89 -14.42
C CYS A 106 19.42 -5.67 -13.25
N CYS A 107 20.00 -5.61 -12.06
CA CYS A 107 19.44 -6.25 -10.87
C CYS A 107 18.03 -5.75 -10.55
N VAL A 108 17.78 -4.44 -10.58
CA VAL A 108 16.44 -3.88 -10.32
C VAL A 108 15.43 -4.31 -11.38
N VAL A 109 15.84 -4.34 -12.66
CA VAL A 109 14.99 -4.84 -13.76
C VAL A 109 14.63 -6.31 -13.55
N VAL A 110 15.63 -7.15 -13.25
CA VAL A 110 15.43 -8.58 -12.98
C VAL A 110 14.53 -8.79 -11.77
N LEU A 111 14.75 -8.07 -10.66
CA LEU A 111 13.93 -8.18 -9.45
C LEU A 111 12.47 -7.81 -9.70
N ARG A 112 12.21 -6.73 -10.46
CA ARG A 112 10.85 -6.36 -10.85
C ARG A 112 10.21 -7.37 -11.80
N ALA A 113 10.97 -7.92 -12.74
CA ALA A 113 10.49 -8.99 -13.61
C ALA A 113 10.14 -10.25 -12.81
N LEU A 114 10.97 -10.64 -11.84
CA LEU A 114 10.70 -11.75 -10.94
C LEU A 114 9.41 -11.54 -10.14
N LEU A 115 9.14 -10.33 -9.64
CA LEU A 115 7.89 -10.04 -8.92
C LEU A 115 6.65 -10.06 -9.82
N ARG A 116 6.76 -9.64 -11.09
CA ARG A 116 5.65 -9.77 -12.07
C ARG A 116 5.40 -11.22 -12.42
N LEU A 117 6.45 -11.99 -12.63
CA LEU A 117 6.36 -13.44 -12.84
C LEU A 117 5.80 -14.14 -11.61
N LEU A 118 6.12 -13.67 -10.40
CA LEU A 118 5.51 -14.17 -9.17
C LEU A 118 4.02 -13.81 -9.10
N GLY A 119 3.62 -12.61 -9.52
CA GLY A 119 2.21 -12.25 -9.68
C GLY A 119 1.48 -13.19 -10.63
N LEU A 120 2.08 -13.48 -11.79
CA LEU A 120 1.54 -14.43 -12.77
C LEU A 120 1.48 -15.85 -12.20
N ALA A 121 2.53 -16.30 -11.51
CA ALA A 121 2.59 -17.62 -10.87
C ALA A 121 1.50 -17.76 -9.80
N LEU A 122 1.26 -16.74 -8.98
CA LEU A 122 0.15 -16.75 -8.02
C LEU A 122 -1.22 -16.79 -8.69
N THR A 123 -1.40 -16.20 -9.88
CA THR A 123 -2.63 -16.38 -10.66
C THR A 123 -2.80 -17.82 -11.11
N VAL A 124 -1.75 -18.42 -11.67
CA VAL A 124 -1.74 -19.83 -12.09
C VAL A 124 -2.03 -20.73 -10.88
N THR A 125 -1.34 -20.53 -9.75
CA THR A 125 -1.55 -21.25 -8.49
C THR A 125 -2.97 -21.08 -7.96
N MET A 126 -3.53 -19.87 -7.97
CA MET A 126 -4.91 -19.62 -7.55
C MET A 126 -5.90 -20.38 -8.44
N ILE A 127 -5.77 -20.28 -9.77
CA ILE A 127 -6.69 -20.93 -10.70
C ILE A 127 -6.56 -22.45 -10.62
N ALA A 128 -5.34 -23.00 -10.47
CA ALA A 128 -5.14 -24.42 -10.28
C ALA A 128 -5.82 -24.93 -9.01
N GLN A 129 -5.66 -24.22 -7.89
CA GLN A 129 -6.32 -24.58 -6.62
C GLN A 129 -7.84 -24.45 -6.70
N LEU A 130 -8.37 -23.40 -7.32
CA LEU A 130 -9.82 -23.23 -7.51
C LEU A 130 -10.40 -24.31 -8.44
N THR A 131 -9.72 -24.63 -9.53
CA THR A 131 -10.13 -25.69 -10.46
C THR A 131 -10.13 -27.04 -9.75
N PHE A 132 -9.10 -27.34 -8.95
CA PHE A 132 -9.04 -28.55 -8.14
C PHE A 132 -10.12 -28.61 -7.06
N LEU A 133 -10.37 -27.50 -6.37
CA LEU A 133 -11.47 -27.40 -5.40
C LEU A 133 -12.81 -27.68 -6.08
N ILE A 134 -13.06 -27.09 -7.25
CA ILE A 134 -14.33 -27.21 -7.97
C ILE A 134 -14.52 -28.64 -8.49
N ASP A 135 -13.64 -29.13 -9.36
CA ASP A 135 -13.80 -30.44 -10.01
C ASP A 135 -13.42 -31.60 -9.07
N GLY A 136 -12.30 -31.48 -8.37
CA GLY A 136 -11.70 -32.56 -7.57
C GLY A 136 -12.27 -32.77 -6.18
N VAL A 137 -12.95 -31.75 -5.64
CA VAL A 137 -13.52 -31.80 -4.28
C VAL A 137 -15.03 -31.59 -4.32
N LEU A 138 -15.51 -30.43 -4.79
CA LEU A 138 -16.95 -30.08 -4.74
C LEU A 138 -17.80 -30.96 -5.66
N PHE A 139 -17.36 -31.16 -6.91
CA PHE A 139 -18.11 -31.92 -7.91
C PHE A 139 -17.69 -33.38 -8.05
N ARG A 140 -16.69 -33.84 -7.27
CA ARG A 140 -16.17 -35.22 -7.29
C ARG A 140 -17.25 -36.29 -7.19
N ARG A 141 -18.23 -36.09 -6.31
CA ARG A 141 -19.31 -37.07 -6.03
C ARG A 141 -20.53 -36.91 -6.95
N MET A 142 -20.47 -36.01 -7.94
CA MET A 142 -21.50 -35.95 -8.97
C MET A 142 -21.28 -37.03 -10.02
N HIS A 143 -22.37 -37.57 -10.57
CA HIS A 143 -22.30 -38.58 -11.62
C HIS A 143 -21.59 -38.03 -12.86
N ASP A 144 -20.69 -38.82 -13.44
CA ASP A 144 -19.96 -38.48 -14.66
C ASP A 144 -20.93 -38.23 -15.82
N GLY A 145 -20.81 -37.08 -16.48
CA GLY A 145 -21.70 -36.72 -17.57
C GLY A 145 -21.70 -35.22 -17.86
N ALA A 146 -22.35 -34.85 -18.97
CA ALA A 146 -22.33 -33.48 -19.49
C ALA A 146 -22.76 -32.42 -18.45
N TRP A 147 -23.64 -32.77 -17.51
CA TRP A 147 -24.06 -31.85 -16.45
C TRP A 147 -22.91 -31.41 -15.54
N ARG A 148 -22.04 -32.34 -15.12
CA ARG A 148 -20.86 -32.04 -14.31
C ARG A 148 -19.92 -31.11 -15.08
N ASP A 149 -19.65 -31.44 -16.34
CA ASP A 149 -18.78 -30.67 -17.24
C ASP A 149 -19.27 -29.22 -17.40
N TRP A 150 -20.58 -29.02 -17.59
CA TRP A 150 -21.20 -27.69 -17.67
C TRP A 150 -21.15 -26.95 -16.34
N ALA A 151 -21.35 -27.63 -15.20
CA ALA A 151 -21.28 -27.02 -13.88
C ALA A 151 -19.86 -26.50 -13.57
N VAL A 152 -18.83 -27.32 -13.87
CA VAL A 152 -17.42 -26.93 -13.70
C VAL A 152 -17.09 -25.72 -14.57
N LEU A 153 -17.43 -25.76 -15.87
CA LEU A 153 -17.23 -24.62 -16.78
C LEU A 153 -17.99 -23.37 -16.32
N GLY A 154 -19.21 -23.53 -15.82
CA GLY A 154 -20.02 -22.42 -15.29
C GLY A 154 -19.36 -21.75 -14.08
N CYS A 155 -18.82 -22.52 -13.14
CA CYS A 155 -18.08 -21.99 -12.01
C CYS A 155 -16.78 -21.28 -12.43
N LEU A 156 -16.02 -21.86 -13.36
CA LEU A 156 -14.80 -21.24 -13.89
C LEU A 156 -15.11 -19.94 -14.64
N LEU A 157 -16.16 -19.92 -15.47
CA LEU A 157 -16.62 -18.72 -16.14
C LEU A 157 -16.99 -17.63 -15.13
N ALA A 158 -17.72 -17.97 -14.06
CA ALA A 158 -18.05 -17.01 -13.01
C ALA A 158 -16.77 -16.43 -12.34
N ILE A 159 -15.77 -17.26 -12.06
CA ILE A 159 -14.47 -16.81 -11.52
C ILE A 159 -13.78 -15.84 -12.47
N PHE A 160 -13.70 -16.16 -13.77
CA PHE A 160 -13.05 -15.29 -14.75
C PHE A 160 -13.83 -13.99 -14.98
N LEU A 161 -15.16 -14.02 -14.96
CA LEU A 161 -16.00 -12.82 -15.05
C LEU A 161 -15.81 -11.90 -13.83
N VAL A 162 -15.80 -12.48 -12.62
CA VAL A 162 -15.51 -11.72 -11.40
C VAL A 162 -14.10 -11.12 -11.44
N GLY A 163 -13.10 -11.92 -11.82
CA GLY A 163 -11.72 -11.45 -11.95
C GLY A 163 -11.56 -10.35 -13.01
N GLY A 164 -12.25 -10.47 -14.15
CA GLY A 164 -12.29 -9.45 -15.20
C GLY A 164 -12.95 -8.17 -14.74
N PHE A 165 -14.11 -8.27 -14.09
CA PHE A 165 -14.81 -7.13 -13.49
C PHE A 165 -13.91 -6.42 -12.47
N VAL A 166 -13.29 -7.17 -11.55
CA VAL A 166 -12.38 -6.65 -10.52
C VAL A 166 -11.14 -5.97 -11.14
N SER A 167 -10.56 -6.56 -12.18
CA SER A 167 -9.38 -6.00 -12.86
C SER A 167 -9.66 -4.69 -13.58
N LEU A 168 -10.86 -4.58 -14.17
CA LEU A 168 -11.33 -3.39 -14.88
C LEU A 168 -12.01 -2.38 -13.94
N TYR A 169 -12.27 -2.78 -12.70
CA TYR A 169 -12.94 -1.95 -11.71
C TYR A 169 -12.10 -0.73 -11.36
N GLY A 170 -12.71 0.45 -11.36
CA GLY A 170 -12.07 1.71 -10.97
C GLY A 170 -10.81 2.01 -11.77
N ASP A 171 -10.78 1.66 -13.06
CA ASP A 171 -9.73 2.12 -13.96
C ASP A 171 -9.80 3.65 -14.04
N ASN A 172 -8.92 4.28 -13.26
CA ASN A 172 -9.04 5.65 -12.76
C ASN A 172 -9.02 6.74 -13.85
N ASP A 173 -8.77 6.38 -15.12
CA ASP A 173 -8.70 7.33 -16.22
C ASP A 173 -10.04 7.57 -16.92
N LYS A 174 -11.06 6.70 -16.77
CA LYS A 174 -12.40 6.94 -17.35
C LYS A 174 -13.36 7.71 -16.43
N ASP A 175 -13.09 7.71 -15.13
CA ASP A 175 -13.92 8.40 -14.12
C ASP A 175 -13.66 9.91 -14.03
N VAL A 176 -12.85 10.46 -14.94
CA VAL A 176 -12.59 11.90 -15.05
C VAL A 176 -13.73 12.63 -15.76
N ASP A 177 -14.48 11.93 -16.63
CA ASP A 177 -15.51 12.54 -17.50
C ASP A 177 -16.96 12.16 -17.12
N GLY A 178 -17.15 11.23 -16.17
CA GLY A 178 -18.48 10.76 -15.75
C GLY A 178 -19.10 11.59 -14.62
N PRO A 179 -20.36 12.06 -14.73
CA PRO A 179 -21.05 12.69 -13.60
C PRO A 179 -21.28 11.63 -12.52
N THR A 180 -20.54 11.71 -11.42
CA THR A 180 -20.75 10.82 -10.27
C THR A 180 -22.00 11.25 -9.50
N ASP A 181 -22.96 10.34 -9.41
CA ASP A 181 -24.30 10.51 -8.85
C ASP A 181 -24.36 10.83 -7.36
N SER A 182 -25.34 11.68 -7.03
CA SER A 182 -26.03 11.88 -5.75
C SER A 182 -25.23 12.27 -4.49
N ALA A 183 -25.14 13.58 -4.25
CA ALA A 183 -25.14 14.15 -2.89
C ALA A 183 -26.33 15.13 -2.76
N PRO A 184 -26.89 15.30 -1.55
CA PRO A 184 -28.08 16.12 -1.32
C PRO A 184 -27.86 17.56 -1.74
N THR A 185 -28.91 18.12 -2.31
CA THR A 185 -29.09 19.51 -2.74
C THR A 185 -28.70 20.51 -1.65
N ASP A 186 -27.51 21.10 -1.76
CA ASP A 186 -27.13 22.42 -1.23
C ASP A 186 -25.86 22.94 -1.96
N SER A 187 -25.79 22.72 -3.27
CA SER A 187 -24.77 23.31 -4.14
C SER A 187 -25.19 24.72 -4.58
N VAL A 188 -24.33 25.72 -4.38
CA VAL A 188 -24.58 27.08 -4.88
C VAL A 188 -24.24 27.14 -6.38
N PRO A 189 -25.15 27.58 -7.26
CA PRO A 189 -24.89 27.72 -8.69
C PRO A 189 -23.86 28.83 -8.97
N THR A 190 -22.95 28.58 -9.91
CA THR A 190 -22.04 29.58 -10.47
C THR A 190 -22.71 30.33 -11.62
N ASP A 191 -23.42 31.42 -11.32
CA ASP A 191 -23.76 32.44 -12.32
C ASP A 191 -22.98 33.73 -12.07
N SER A 192 -22.42 34.28 -13.14
CA SER A 192 -21.70 35.56 -13.29
C SER A 192 -20.23 35.65 -12.87
N VAL A 193 -19.34 35.12 -13.73
CA VAL A 193 -17.97 35.64 -13.89
C VAL A 193 -17.83 36.15 -15.33
N PRO A 194 -17.41 37.41 -15.57
CA PRO A 194 -17.10 37.88 -16.91
C PRO A 194 -15.90 37.09 -17.45
N ALA A 195 -16.04 36.57 -18.66
CA ALA A 195 -15.00 35.87 -19.40
C ALA A 195 -13.90 36.85 -19.85
N ASP A 196 -13.02 37.25 -18.94
CA ASP A 196 -11.79 37.95 -19.33
C ASP A 196 -10.65 36.94 -19.57
N SER A 197 -10.50 36.63 -20.87
CA SER A 197 -9.31 36.03 -21.50
C SER A 197 -8.78 34.74 -20.86
N ALA A 198 -9.50 33.64 -21.07
CA ALA A 198 -8.88 32.32 -21.10
C ALA A 198 -7.87 32.26 -22.25
N PRO A 199 -6.60 31.87 -22.04
CA PRO A 199 -5.79 31.38 -23.14
C PRO A 199 -6.32 30.00 -23.52
N THR A 200 -7.06 29.94 -24.62
CA THR A 200 -7.37 28.70 -25.34
C THR A 200 -6.06 28.08 -25.82
N ASN A 201 -5.48 27.15 -25.03
CA ASN A 201 -4.53 26.20 -25.59
C ASN A 201 -4.49 24.88 -24.79
N PRO A 202 -5.20 23.83 -25.22
CA PRO A 202 -5.09 22.50 -24.62
C PRO A 202 -3.78 21.75 -25.00
N ALA A 203 -2.82 22.39 -25.68
CA ALA A 203 -1.64 21.70 -26.21
C ALA A 203 -0.38 21.65 -25.31
N ARG A 204 -0.44 22.03 -24.02
CA ARG A 204 0.76 22.09 -23.15
C ARG A 204 1.11 20.82 -22.34
N PHE A 205 0.45 19.70 -22.58
CA PHE A 205 0.81 18.42 -21.93
C PHE A 205 1.88 17.59 -22.67
N ASN A 206 2.49 18.11 -23.75
CA ASN A 206 3.44 17.35 -24.58
C ASN A 206 4.84 17.97 -24.74
N GLU A 207 5.21 19.00 -23.98
CA GLU A 207 6.58 19.48 -23.96
C GLU A 207 7.32 18.91 -22.75
N SER A 208 8.20 17.93 -23.01
CA SER A 208 9.17 17.43 -22.04
C SER A 208 9.93 18.61 -21.42
N PRO A 209 9.85 18.83 -20.09
CA PRO A 209 10.65 19.86 -19.44
C PRO A 209 12.13 19.56 -19.69
N SER A 210 12.90 20.60 -19.99
CA SER A 210 14.36 20.56 -20.06
C SER A 210 14.94 19.69 -18.94
N ALA A 211 15.84 18.78 -19.32
CA ALA A 211 16.51 17.80 -18.46
C ALA A 211 17.16 18.45 -17.22
N THR A 212 16.36 18.66 -16.20
CA THR A 212 16.80 18.72 -14.80
C THR A 212 17.05 17.28 -14.39
N ASP A 213 18.17 17.05 -13.70
CA ASP A 213 18.64 15.71 -13.38
C ASP A 213 17.49 14.88 -12.75
N PRO A 214 17.10 13.73 -13.34
CA PRO A 214 16.08 12.86 -12.77
C PRO A 214 16.34 12.46 -11.31
N ALA A 215 17.54 12.70 -10.77
CA ALA A 215 17.91 12.47 -9.39
C ALA A 215 17.18 13.35 -8.36
N GLU A 216 16.69 14.54 -8.70
CA GLU A 216 16.21 15.50 -7.69
C GLU A 216 14.74 15.30 -7.25
N VAL A 217 13.89 14.75 -8.12
CA VAL A 217 12.44 14.64 -7.87
C VAL A 217 12.07 13.21 -7.44
N PRO A 218 11.37 13.02 -6.31
CA PRO A 218 10.91 11.70 -5.88
C PRO A 218 9.89 11.12 -6.87
N LEU A 219 9.91 9.80 -7.08
CA LEU A 219 9.04 9.13 -8.06
C LEU A 219 7.55 9.39 -7.80
N ILE A 220 7.14 9.54 -6.54
CA ILE A 220 5.73 9.84 -6.20
C ILE A 220 5.25 11.19 -6.76
N ALA A 221 6.15 12.11 -7.08
CA ALA A 221 5.83 13.43 -7.62
C ALA A 221 5.89 13.50 -9.16
N THR A 222 6.37 12.45 -9.83
CA THR A 222 6.54 12.46 -11.28
C THR A 222 5.24 12.19 -12.03
N ASP A 223 5.16 12.65 -13.27
CA ASP A 223 4.00 12.44 -14.12
C ASP A 223 3.74 10.95 -14.39
N ALA A 224 4.80 10.12 -14.43
CA ALA A 224 4.67 8.67 -14.55
C ALA A 224 3.93 8.01 -13.37
N PHE A 225 4.00 8.60 -12.16
CA PHE A 225 3.25 8.11 -11.00
C PHE A 225 1.83 8.68 -10.96
N VAL A 226 1.67 9.98 -11.26
CA VAL A 226 0.38 10.69 -11.18
C VAL A 226 -0.56 10.35 -12.34
N SER A 227 0.01 10.06 -13.51
CA SER A 227 -0.70 9.69 -14.74
C SER A 227 -0.01 8.48 -15.39
N PRO A 228 -0.10 7.29 -14.77
CA PRO A 228 0.52 6.08 -15.30
C PRO A 228 -0.11 5.70 -16.66
N SER A 229 0.69 5.23 -17.61
CA SER A 229 0.22 4.88 -18.96
C SER A 229 -0.70 3.65 -18.99
N ASP A 230 -1.85 3.75 -19.65
CA ASP A 230 -2.89 2.71 -19.84
C ASP A 230 -2.37 1.34 -20.31
N GLY A 231 -1.29 1.33 -21.09
CA GLY A 231 -0.79 0.11 -21.74
C GLY A 231 -0.40 -0.98 -20.74
N ARG A 232 0.22 -0.62 -19.62
CA ARG A 232 0.80 -1.60 -18.70
C ARG A 232 -0.24 -2.38 -17.91
N ALA A 233 -1.22 -1.68 -17.33
CA ALA A 233 -2.30 -2.32 -16.60
C ALA A 233 -3.03 -3.30 -17.52
N THR A 234 -3.29 -2.88 -18.76
CA THR A 234 -3.98 -3.70 -19.76
C THR A 234 -3.17 -4.93 -20.17
N VAL A 235 -1.84 -4.83 -20.37
CA VAL A 235 -1.03 -6.03 -20.66
C VAL A 235 -1.09 -7.03 -19.50
N LEU A 236 -0.96 -6.57 -18.24
CA LEU A 236 -1.07 -7.46 -17.08
C LEU A 236 -2.44 -8.15 -17.01
N ILE A 237 -3.52 -7.44 -17.30
CA ILE A 237 -4.88 -8.01 -17.35
C ILE A 237 -4.93 -9.15 -18.37
N THR A 238 -4.49 -8.88 -19.61
CA THR A 238 -4.53 -9.87 -20.69
C THR A 238 -3.64 -11.08 -20.39
N THR A 239 -2.39 -10.86 -19.94
CA THR A 239 -1.46 -11.98 -19.69
C THR A 239 -1.93 -12.88 -18.55
N HIS A 240 -2.49 -12.30 -17.48
CA HIS A 240 -3.00 -13.06 -16.34
C HIS A 240 -4.29 -13.80 -16.68
N ALA A 241 -5.20 -13.18 -17.45
CA ALA A 241 -6.42 -13.85 -17.91
C ALA A 241 -6.10 -15.08 -18.76
N VAL A 242 -5.20 -14.94 -19.75
CA VAL A 242 -4.77 -16.04 -20.62
C VAL A 242 -4.06 -17.12 -19.82
N ALA A 243 -3.13 -16.76 -18.94
CA ALA A 243 -2.42 -17.73 -18.10
C ALA A 243 -3.39 -18.50 -17.19
N GLY A 244 -4.37 -17.82 -16.58
CA GLY A 244 -5.41 -18.43 -15.77
C GLY A 244 -6.24 -19.44 -16.58
N ILE A 245 -6.75 -19.04 -17.76
CA ILE A 245 -7.54 -19.92 -18.63
C ILE A 245 -6.72 -21.14 -19.08
N CYS A 246 -5.49 -20.94 -19.56
CA CYS A 246 -4.59 -22.03 -19.94
C CYS A 246 -4.29 -22.97 -18.76
N THR A 247 -4.20 -22.46 -17.54
CA THR A 247 -4.01 -23.27 -16.34
C THR A 247 -5.21 -24.17 -16.07
N ALA A 248 -6.43 -23.61 -16.15
CA ALA A 248 -7.65 -24.41 -16.04
C ALA A 248 -7.69 -25.51 -17.12
N THR A 249 -7.26 -25.20 -18.36
CA THR A 249 -7.16 -26.18 -19.45
C THR A 249 -6.19 -27.32 -19.11
N ILE A 250 -5.03 -27.02 -18.53
CA ILE A 250 -4.05 -28.03 -18.11
C ILE A 250 -4.62 -28.90 -16.99
N VAL A 251 -5.23 -28.28 -15.98
CA VAL A 251 -5.75 -28.99 -14.80
C VAL A 251 -6.94 -29.88 -15.14
N LEU A 252 -7.83 -29.45 -16.06
CA LEU A 252 -8.96 -30.27 -16.50
C LEU A 252 -8.58 -31.31 -17.56
N GLY A 253 -7.60 -31.01 -18.40
CA GLY A 253 -7.28 -31.82 -19.57
C GLY A 253 -6.37 -33.03 -19.32
N ASP A 254 -5.45 -32.93 -18.36
CA ASP A 254 -4.45 -33.96 -18.04
C ASP A 254 -3.74 -34.57 -19.29
N HIS A 255 -3.15 -35.76 -19.18
CA HIS A 255 -2.51 -36.54 -20.25
C HIS A 255 -3.42 -36.89 -21.44
N THR A 256 -4.71 -36.54 -21.38
CA THR A 256 -5.68 -36.83 -22.44
C THR A 256 -5.79 -35.73 -23.49
N VAL A 257 -5.18 -34.56 -23.23
CA VAL A 257 -5.14 -33.46 -24.20
C VAL A 257 -4.28 -33.85 -25.42
N PRO A 258 -4.81 -33.73 -26.66
CA PRO A 258 -4.04 -33.93 -27.87
C PRO A 258 -2.73 -33.12 -27.87
N ARG A 259 -1.62 -33.74 -28.32
CA ARG A 259 -0.29 -33.08 -28.36
C ARG A 259 -0.30 -31.71 -29.04
N ALA A 260 -1.14 -31.53 -30.06
CA ALA A 260 -1.31 -30.25 -30.74
C ALA A 260 -1.90 -29.16 -29.83
N ILE A 261 -2.93 -29.49 -29.05
CA ILE A 261 -3.53 -28.57 -28.07
C ILE A 261 -2.53 -28.26 -26.96
N TRP A 262 -1.81 -29.28 -26.47
CA TRP A 262 -0.73 -29.09 -25.49
C TRP A 262 0.37 -28.13 -26.00
N GLY A 263 0.81 -28.31 -27.25
CA GLY A 263 1.79 -27.43 -27.89
C GLY A 263 1.31 -25.99 -28.00
N LEU A 264 0.03 -25.79 -28.33
CA LEU A 264 -0.60 -24.46 -28.35
C LEU A 264 -0.64 -23.84 -26.95
N VAL A 265 -1.09 -24.57 -25.94
CA VAL A 265 -1.13 -24.07 -24.55
C VAL A 265 0.26 -23.66 -24.06
N VAL A 266 1.29 -24.47 -24.32
CA VAL A 266 2.69 -24.14 -23.96
C VAL A 266 3.19 -22.92 -24.72
N ALA A 267 2.89 -22.78 -26.01
CA ALA A 267 3.25 -21.61 -26.79
C ALA A 267 2.57 -20.33 -26.26
N MET A 268 1.28 -20.40 -25.91
CA MET A 268 0.55 -19.29 -25.31
C MET A 268 1.13 -18.90 -23.95
N LEU A 269 1.39 -19.88 -23.07
CA LEU A 269 2.00 -19.66 -21.76
C LEU A 269 3.40 -19.03 -21.89
N THR A 270 4.21 -19.52 -22.82
CA THR A 270 5.54 -18.94 -23.09
C THR A 270 5.44 -17.48 -23.53
N ALA A 271 4.51 -17.17 -24.45
CA ALA A 271 4.29 -15.81 -24.92
C ALA A 271 3.86 -14.86 -23.78
N VAL A 272 2.93 -15.28 -22.92
CA VAL A 272 2.47 -14.43 -21.80
C VAL A 272 3.49 -14.31 -20.68
N ILE A 273 4.30 -15.34 -20.42
CA ILE A 273 5.43 -15.28 -19.47
C ILE A 273 6.46 -14.26 -19.96
N VAL A 274 6.85 -14.33 -21.24
CA VAL A 274 7.78 -13.38 -21.85
C VAL A 274 7.19 -11.96 -21.83
N ALA A 275 5.93 -11.80 -22.25
CA ALA A 275 5.24 -10.50 -22.22
C ALA A 275 5.20 -9.93 -20.79
N THR A 276 4.91 -10.74 -19.78
CA THR A 276 4.82 -10.30 -18.38
C THR A 276 6.18 -9.95 -17.79
N ALA A 277 7.23 -10.71 -18.11
CA ALA A 277 8.61 -10.38 -17.70
C ALA A 277 9.09 -9.08 -18.37
N LEU A 278 8.77 -8.90 -19.65
CA LEU A 278 9.14 -7.74 -20.47
C LEU A 278 8.19 -6.55 -20.31
N CYS A 279 7.10 -6.67 -19.55
CA CYS A 279 6.25 -5.56 -19.09
C CYS A 279 7.03 -4.69 -18.10
N VAL A 280 8.07 -4.03 -18.58
CA VAL A 280 8.96 -3.18 -17.79
C VAL A 280 8.29 -1.83 -17.55
N ASP A 281 8.38 -1.34 -16.30
CA ASP A 281 7.96 0.01 -15.89
C ASP A 281 8.91 1.09 -16.45
N PRO A 282 8.40 2.24 -16.92
CA PRO A 282 9.06 3.24 -17.74
C PRO A 282 9.77 4.31 -16.88
N ARG A 283 11.09 4.35 -16.99
CA ARG A 283 11.85 5.63 -16.99
C ARG A 283 12.35 6.00 -18.38
N ALA A 284 11.99 5.19 -19.37
CA ALA A 284 12.18 5.42 -20.79
C ALA A 284 10.87 4.99 -21.46
N THR A 285 10.35 5.86 -22.32
CA THR A 285 9.50 5.55 -23.48
C THR A 285 9.06 4.08 -23.64
N SER A 286 7.78 3.83 -23.34
CA SER A 286 6.91 2.73 -23.78
C SER A 286 7.35 1.26 -23.61
N THR A 287 6.42 0.40 -23.16
CA THR A 287 6.42 -1.02 -23.55
C THR A 287 6.68 -1.14 -25.05
N PRO A 288 7.50 -2.10 -25.52
CA PRO A 288 7.81 -2.17 -26.95
C PRO A 288 6.51 -2.15 -27.74
N GLU A 289 6.40 -1.25 -28.71
CA GLU A 289 5.15 -0.90 -29.37
C GLU A 289 4.42 -2.14 -29.92
N SER A 290 5.18 -3.15 -30.35
CA SER A 290 4.70 -4.46 -30.78
C SER A 290 3.92 -5.23 -29.71
N TRP A 291 4.42 -5.28 -28.47
CA TRP A 291 3.73 -5.97 -27.36
C TRP A 291 2.49 -5.20 -26.92
N THR A 292 2.56 -3.88 -26.88
CA THR A 292 1.41 -3.02 -26.58
C THR A 292 0.28 -3.28 -27.58
N LYS A 293 0.58 -3.32 -28.88
CA LYS A 293 -0.41 -3.65 -29.93
C LYS A 293 -1.01 -5.04 -29.73
N ALA A 294 -0.19 -6.05 -29.41
CA ALA A 294 -0.62 -7.44 -29.27
C ALA A 294 -1.47 -7.74 -28.01
N PHE A 295 -1.37 -6.93 -26.94
CA PHE A 295 -1.97 -7.25 -25.64
C PHE A 295 -2.90 -6.17 -25.04
N VAL A 296 -3.01 -4.99 -25.64
CA VAL A 296 -3.81 -3.86 -25.08
C VAL A 296 -5.10 -3.58 -25.86
N SER A 297 -5.16 -3.93 -27.16
CA SER A 297 -6.26 -3.57 -28.05
C SER A 297 -7.10 -4.80 -28.47
N TRP A 298 -7.77 -4.75 -29.62
CA TRP A 298 -8.59 -5.87 -30.12
C TRP A 298 -7.85 -7.24 -30.18
N PRO A 299 -6.51 -7.35 -30.36
CA PRO A 299 -5.81 -8.64 -30.30
C PRO A 299 -5.83 -9.27 -28.90
N ALA A 300 -5.97 -8.48 -27.83
CA ALA A 300 -6.16 -9.01 -26.48
C ALA A 300 -7.42 -9.87 -26.37
N VAL A 301 -8.49 -9.47 -27.07
CA VAL A 301 -9.74 -10.23 -27.15
C VAL A 301 -9.50 -11.57 -27.85
N LEU A 302 -8.68 -11.60 -28.91
CA LEU A 302 -8.33 -12.85 -29.60
C LEU A 302 -7.60 -13.83 -28.67
N TRP A 303 -6.68 -13.35 -27.84
CA TRP A 303 -5.98 -14.20 -26.86
C TRP A 303 -6.95 -14.86 -25.87
N VAL A 304 -7.90 -14.08 -25.34
CA VAL A 304 -8.91 -14.56 -24.40
C VAL A 304 -9.88 -15.55 -25.07
N VAL A 305 -10.33 -15.25 -26.29
CA VAL A 305 -11.23 -16.14 -27.05
C VAL A 305 -10.51 -17.44 -27.43
N ALA A 306 -9.27 -17.37 -27.90
CA ALA A 306 -8.49 -18.55 -28.28
C ALA A 306 -8.24 -19.47 -27.07
N SER A 307 -7.77 -18.91 -25.95
CA SER A 307 -7.55 -19.69 -24.72
C SER A 307 -8.85 -20.29 -24.17
N SER A 308 -9.96 -19.53 -24.19
CA SER A 308 -11.28 -20.02 -23.76
C SER A 308 -11.79 -21.15 -24.65
N THR A 309 -11.54 -21.06 -25.95
CA THR A 309 -11.89 -22.13 -26.91
C THR A 309 -11.13 -23.40 -26.58
N LEU A 310 -9.82 -23.31 -26.31
CA LEU A 310 -9.01 -24.46 -25.90
C LEU A 310 -9.54 -25.08 -24.59
N LEU A 311 -9.92 -24.26 -23.60
CA LEU A 311 -10.52 -24.74 -22.35
C LEU A 311 -11.80 -25.55 -22.61
N VAL A 312 -12.72 -25.00 -23.39
CA VAL A 312 -14.01 -25.65 -23.72
C VAL A 312 -13.78 -26.96 -24.48
N VAL A 313 -12.94 -26.94 -25.53
CA VAL A 313 -12.63 -28.13 -26.33
C VAL A 313 -12.02 -29.22 -25.45
N THR A 314 -11.03 -28.87 -24.62
CA THR A 314 -10.40 -29.82 -23.69
C THR A 314 -11.40 -30.40 -22.70
N ASN A 315 -12.25 -29.57 -22.08
CA ASN A 315 -13.22 -30.02 -21.09
C ASN A 315 -14.20 -31.08 -21.64
N PHE A 316 -14.60 -30.99 -22.91
CA PHE A 316 -15.51 -31.98 -23.53
C PHE A 316 -14.77 -33.17 -24.18
N ALA A 317 -13.51 -33.00 -24.58
CA ALA A 317 -12.72 -34.03 -25.26
C ALA A 317 -11.93 -34.94 -24.29
N ALA A 318 -11.53 -34.43 -23.12
CA ALA A 318 -10.79 -35.17 -22.10
C ALA A 318 -11.74 -36.05 -21.26
N LYS A 319 -11.68 -37.38 -21.40
CA LYS A 319 -12.44 -38.31 -20.53
C LYS A 319 -11.63 -39.57 -20.16
N PRO A 320 -11.68 -40.05 -18.89
CA PRO A 320 -12.09 -39.35 -17.68
C PRO A 320 -10.90 -38.59 -17.04
N PRO A 321 -11.09 -37.39 -16.49
CA PRO A 321 -10.03 -36.68 -15.78
C PRO A 321 -9.81 -37.29 -14.39
N HIS A 322 -8.57 -37.70 -14.10
CA HIS A 322 -8.11 -37.93 -12.74
C HIS A 322 -7.17 -36.78 -12.37
N ILE A 323 -7.60 -35.93 -11.43
CA ILE A 323 -6.76 -34.80 -11.05
C ILE A 323 -5.53 -35.30 -10.29
N VAL A 324 -4.36 -35.04 -10.87
CA VAL A 324 -3.08 -35.34 -10.25
C VAL A 324 -2.67 -34.15 -9.38
N GLY A 325 -2.52 -34.40 -8.07
CA GLY A 325 -2.03 -33.39 -7.11
C GLY A 325 -0.62 -32.88 -7.38
N ASP A 326 0.11 -33.52 -8.31
CA ASP A 326 1.48 -33.18 -8.67
C ASP A 326 1.59 -31.81 -9.32
N ALA A 327 0.63 -31.41 -10.18
CA ALA A 327 0.66 -30.10 -10.83
C ALA A 327 0.62 -28.95 -9.81
N ILE A 328 -0.25 -29.04 -8.81
CA ILE A 328 -0.34 -28.04 -7.73
C ILE A 328 0.94 -28.01 -6.91
N THR A 329 1.53 -29.18 -6.65
CA THR A 329 2.80 -29.29 -5.94
C THR A 329 3.93 -28.60 -6.70
N TRP A 330 4.01 -28.80 -8.03
CA TRP A 330 4.96 -28.08 -8.88
C TRP A 330 4.76 -26.56 -8.88
N LEU A 331 3.50 -26.10 -8.82
CA LEU A 331 3.20 -24.67 -8.73
C LEU A 331 3.66 -24.07 -7.39
N PHE A 332 3.49 -24.79 -6.27
CA PHE A 332 4.04 -24.35 -4.98
C PHE A 332 5.57 -24.24 -5.02
N TRP A 333 6.24 -25.17 -5.71
CA TRP A 333 7.68 -25.09 -5.94
C TRP A 333 8.07 -23.92 -6.83
N LEU A 334 7.30 -23.63 -7.88
CA LEU A 334 7.52 -22.48 -8.76
C LEU A 334 7.43 -21.17 -7.97
N ASP A 335 6.38 -21.00 -7.17
CA ASP A 335 6.20 -19.83 -6.31
C ASP A 335 7.37 -19.67 -5.33
N ALA A 336 7.75 -20.77 -4.65
CA ALA A 336 8.89 -20.78 -3.73
C ALA A 336 10.22 -20.49 -4.43
N ALA A 337 10.42 -21.01 -5.65
CA ALA A 337 11.62 -20.80 -6.44
C ALA A 337 11.74 -19.35 -6.93
N LEU A 338 10.64 -18.72 -7.33
CA LEU A 338 10.62 -17.31 -7.74
C LEU A 338 10.92 -16.38 -6.55
N VAL A 339 10.34 -16.65 -5.37
CA VAL A 339 10.68 -15.95 -4.13
C VAL A 339 12.16 -16.17 -3.78
N GLY A 340 12.63 -17.41 -3.81
CA GLY A 340 14.03 -17.77 -3.56
C GLY A 340 14.98 -17.05 -4.52
N ALA A 341 14.66 -16.98 -5.80
CA ALA A 341 15.42 -16.25 -6.81
C ALA A 341 15.46 -14.75 -6.53
N ALA A 342 14.35 -14.14 -6.10
CA ALA A 342 14.29 -12.73 -5.72
C ALA A 342 15.12 -12.44 -4.45
N ILE A 343 15.07 -13.33 -3.46
CA ILE A 343 15.92 -13.25 -2.25
C ILE A 343 17.40 -13.38 -2.65
N LEU A 344 17.77 -14.41 -3.40
CA LEU A 344 19.16 -14.67 -3.82
C LEU A 344 19.71 -13.54 -4.69
N THR A 345 18.90 -12.96 -5.57
CA THR A 345 19.30 -11.82 -6.40
C THR A 345 19.50 -10.57 -5.53
N THR A 346 18.64 -10.34 -4.54
CA THR A 346 18.80 -9.25 -3.57
C THR A 346 20.05 -9.45 -2.71
N VAL A 347 20.28 -10.66 -2.18
CA VAL A 347 21.48 -11.01 -1.39
C VAL A 347 22.74 -10.91 -2.25
N GLY A 348 22.73 -11.42 -3.48
CA GLY A 348 23.84 -11.33 -4.42
C GLY A 348 24.21 -9.88 -4.72
N ALA A 349 23.20 -9.02 -4.94
CA ALA A 349 23.41 -7.59 -5.11
C ALA A 349 24.01 -6.92 -3.84
N LEU A 350 23.73 -7.44 -2.65
CA LEU A 350 24.28 -6.95 -1.38
C LEU A 350 25.68 -7.48 -1.07
N VAL A 351 25.98 -8.74 -1.39
CA VAL A 351 27.26 -9.40 -1.03
C VAL A 351 28.37 -9.08 -2.02
N LEU A 352 28.06 -8.70 -3.27
CA LEU A 352 29.11 -8.43 -4.26
C LEU A 352 30.01 -7.25 -3.81
N PRO A 353 31.34 -7.44 -3.69
CA PRO A 353 32.17 -6.73 -2.69
C PRO A 353 32.52 -5.27 -2.99
N ARG A 354 31.96 -4.65 -4.04
CA ARG A 354 32.29 -3.25 -4.40
C ARG A 354 31.19 -2.24 -4.18
N ASN A 355 29.93 -2.65 -3.92
CA ASN A 355 28.80 -1.78 -4.24
C ASN A 355 27.62 -1.76 -3.24
N LEU A 356 27.76 -2.19 -1.98
CA LEU A 356 26.71 -1.93 -0.97
C LEU A 356 26.36 -0.44 -0.86
N LYS A 357 27.38 0.42 -0.95
CA LYS A 357 27.22 1.88 -1.05
C LYS A 357 26.76 2.34 -2.43
N ALA A 358 27.00 1.62 -3.51
CA ALA A 358 26.57 2.04 -4.86
C ALA A 358 25.14 1.58 -5.18
N TRP A 359 24.66 0.48 -4.58
CA TRP A 359 23.30 -0.04 -4.79
C TRP A 359 22.24 0.88 -4.16
N TRP A 360 22.57 1.51 -3.04
CA TRP A 360 21.70 2.45 -2.34
C TRP A 360 22.11 3.93 -2.46
N GLY A 361 23.24 4.23 -3.10
CA GLY A 361 23.98 5.47 -2.83
C GLY A 361 24.59 5.42 -1.43
N ALA A 362 25.74 6.05 -1.19
CA ALA A 362 26.41 6.00 0.11
C ALA A 362 25.52 6.64 1.19
N ARG A 363 24.72 5.83 1.88
CA ARG A 363 23.71 6.29 2.84
C ARG A 363 24.16 5.98 4.26
N GLU A 364 24.30 7.00 5.09
CA GLU A 364 24.56 6.87 6.52
C GLU A 364 23.36 6.18 7.19
N LYS A 365 23.64 5.30 8.17
CA LYS A 365 22.56 4.76 9.01
C LYS A 365 21.93 5.93 9.79
N PRO A 366 20.59 5.97 9.95
CA PRO A 366 19.61 4.92 9.67
C PRO A 366 18.78 5.15 8.39
N THR A 367 19.27 5.96 7.44
CA THR A 367 18.56 6.23 6.17
C THR A 367 18.51 5.04 5.21
N THR A 368 19.11 3.91 5.61
CA THR A 368 19.10 2.67 4.84
C THR A 368 17.70 2.04 4.83
N PRO A 369 17.33 1.40 3.71
CA PRO A 369 16.08 0.65 3.61
C PRO A 369 15.98 -0.47 4.63
N TRP A 370 14.75 -0.90 4.91
CA TRP A 370 14.50 -1.96 5.88
C TRP A 370 15.23 -3.25 5.49
N LEU A 371 15.88 -3.90 6.46
CA LEU A 371 16.65 -5.13 6.24
C LEU A 371 17.64 -5.00 5.06
N ASN A 372 18.19 -3.81 4.84
CA ASN A 372 19.07 -3.47 3.71
C ASN A 372 18.48 -3.77 2.31
N GLY A 373 17.15 -3.83 2.17
CA GLY A 373 16.48 -4.16 0.90
C GLY A 373 15.76 -5.49 0.87
N LEU A 374 16.08 -6.40 1.79
CA LEU A 374 15.47 -7.74 1.82
C LEU A 374 13.97 -7.70 2.13
N HIS A 375 13.46 -6.59 2.65
CA HIS A 375 12.03 -6.44 2.93
C HIS A 375 11.13 -6.64 1.70
N ALA A 376 11.57 -6.24 0.49
CA ALA A 376 10.77 -6.40 -0.73
C ALA A 376 10.45 -7.88 -1.04
N PRO A 377 11.45 -8.77 -1.25
CA PRO A 377 11.16 -10.18 -1.49
C PRO A 377 10.53 -10.89 -0.27
N LEU A 378 10.77 -10.43 0.96
CA LEU A 378 10.13 -11.00 2.16
C LEU A 378 8.64 -10.64 2.25
N VAL A 379 8.25 -9.42 1.84
CA VAL A 379 6.83 -9.02 1.73
C VAL A 379 6.14 -9.83 0.62
N ALA A 380 6.82 -10.03 -0.52
CA ALA A 380 6.32 -10.92 -1.58
C ALA A 380 6.16 -12.37 -1.08
N ALA A 381 7.11 -12.88 -0.28
CA ALA A 381 7.03 -14.21 0.33
C ALA A 381 5.80 -14.34 1.25
N ILE A 382 5.46 -13.31 2.04
CA ILE A 382 4.22 -13.30 2.83
C ILE A 382 2.99 -13.36 1.92
N GLY A 383 3.00 -12.64 0.80
CA GLY A 383 1.95 -12.74 -0.21
C GLY A 383 1.75 -14.17 -0.69
N VAL A 384 2.84 -14.87 -1.04
CA VAL A 384 2.82 -16.28 -1.45
C VAL A 384 2.30 -17.18 -0.34
N LEU A 385 2.84 -17.07 0.87
CA LEU A 385 2.43 -17.88 2.02
C LEU A 385 0.93 -17.72 2.29
N TRP A 386 0.45 -16.47 2.26
CA TRP A 386 -0.96 -16.16 2.48
C TRP A 386 -1.84 -16.75 1.36
N GLY A 387 -1.48 -16.55 0.09
CA GLY A 387 -2.24 -17.06 -1.05
C GLY A 387 -2.31 -18.59 -1.09
N VAL A 388 -1.16 -19.26 -0.99
CA VAL A 388 -1.06 -20.72 -0.95
C VAL A 388 -1.76 -21.27 0.29
N GLY A 389 -1.56 -20.65 1.45
CA GLY A 389 -2.20 -21.04 2.71
C GLY A 389 -3.71 -20.96 2.66
N LEU A 390 -4.28 -19.87 2.12
CA LEU A 390 -5.74 -19.74 1.99
C LEU A 390 -6.34 -20.85 1.13
N GLY A 391 -5.77 -21.11 -0.05
CA GLY A 391 -6.32 -22.13 -0.94
C GLY A 391 -6.19 -23.55 -0.36
N VAL A 392 -5.09 -23.85 0.33
CA VAL A 392 -4.93 -25.12 1.08
C VAL A 392 -5.96 -25.22 2.20
N GLY A 393 -6.13 -24.16 3.00
CA GLY A 393 -7.08 -24.12 4.11
C GLY A 393 -8.52 -24.31 3.66
N PHE A 394 -8.97 -23.57 2.64
CA PHE A 394 -10.33 -23.68 2.11
C PHE A 394 -10.61 -25.06 1.53
N THR A 395 -9.69 -25.62 0.75
CA THR A 395 -9.88 -26.92 0.12
C THR A 395 -9.92 -28.05 1.15
N ARG A 396 -9.05 -28.02 2.17
CA ARG A 396 -9.08 -29.01 3.25
C ARG A 396 -10.37 -28.92 4.07
N LEU A 397 -10.84 -27.71 4.36
CA LEU A 397 -12.11 -27.52 5.06
C LEU A 397 -13.29 -28.04 4.23
N ALA A 398 -13.33 -27.74 2.93
CA ALA A 398 -14.36 -28.23 2.02
C ALA A 398 -14.35 -29.77 1.93
N ALA A 399 -13.18 -30.38 1.78
CA ALA A 399 -13.03 -31.84 1.78
C ALA A 399 -13.55 -32.47 3.08
N LEU A 400 -13.20 -31.89 4.24
CA LEU A 400 -13.68 -32.35 5.53
C LEU A 400 -15.21 -32.25 5.67
N VAL A 401 -15.81 -31.15 5.23
CA VAL A 401 -17.27 -30.98 5.24
C VAL A 401 -17.96 -32.01 4.35
N ILE A 402 -17.42 -32.27 3.15
CA ILE A 402 -17.96 -33.24 2.21
C ILE A 402 -17.86 -34.67 2.75
N ASP A 403 -16.70 -35.06 3.26
CA ASP A 403 -16.48 -36.39 3.84
C ASP A 403 -17.33 -36.61 5.08
N HIS A 404 -17.53 -35.60 5.91
CA HIS A 404 -18.42 -35.70 7.07
C HIS A 404 -19.91 -35.78 6.67
N SER A 405 -20.33 -35.03 5.66
CA SER A 405 -21.74 -34.96 5.25
C SER A 405 -22.21 -36.20 4.49
N LYS A 406 -21.32 -36.86 3.76
CA LYS A 406 -21.58 -38.12 3.05
C LYS A 406 -20.39 -39.05 3.27
N PRO A 407 -20.34 -39.80 4.39
CA PRO A 407 -19.21 -40.67 4.68
C PRO A 407 -19.07 -41.75 3.60
N ASP A 408 -17.93 -41.75 2.92
CA ASP A 408 -17.52 -42.81 2.00
C ASP A 408 -16.11 -43.23 2.41
N HIS A 409 -16.03 -44.28 3.24
CA HIS A 409 -14.76 -44.78 3.78
C HIS A 409 -13.92 -45.52 2.74
N GLU A 410 -14.51 -45.93 1.61
CA GLU A 410 -13.80 -46.62 0.54
C GLU A 410 -13.18 -45.62 -0.45
N ASN A 411 -13.76 -44.43 -0.60
CA ASN A 411 -13.28 -43.41 -1.53
C ASN A 411 -13.28 -41.98 -0.91
N PRO A 412 -12.37 -41.69 0.04
CA PRO A 412 -12.24 -40.35 0.61
C PRO A 412 -11.81 -39.32 -0.44
N VAL A 413 -12.04 -38.04 -0.17
CA VAL A 413 -11.55 -36.95 -1.05
C VAL A 413 -10.01 -36.95 -1.02
N PRO A 414 -9.33 -37.23 -2.16
CA PRO A 414 -7.88 -37.26 -2.23
C PRO A 414 -7.39 -35.82 -2.25
N LEU A 415 -6.45 -35.53 -1.38
CA LEU A 415 -5.78 -34.25 -1.33
C LEU A 415 -4.30 -34.46 -1.70
N PRO A 416 -3.68 -33.52 -2.43
CA PRO A 416 -2.26 -33.61 -2.71
C PRO A 416 -1.45 -33.62 -1.41
N ASP A 417 -0.36 -34.39 -1.37
CA ASP A 417 0.52 -34.47 -0.18
C ASP A 417 1.05 -33.10 0.25
N SER A 418 1.25 -32.20 -0.71
CA SER A 418 1.65 -30.81 -0.47
C SER A 418 0.68 -30.04 0.40
N TYR A 419 -0.60 -30.42 0.49
CA TYR A 419 -1.58 -29.77 1.37
C TYR A 419 -1.32 -30.12 2.84
N ALA A 420 -0.93 -31.35 3.14
CA ALA A 420 -0.54 -31.76 4.48
C ALA A 420 0.78 -31.07 4.89
N SER A 421 1.75 -31.02 3.97
CA SER A 421 3.04 -30.32 4.19
C SER A 421 2.84 -28.83 4.43
N THR A 422 2.01 -28.16 3.63
CA THR A 422 1.70 -26.73 3.80
C THR A 422 0.93 -26.46 5.10
N ALA A 423 -0.05 -27.29 5.46
CA ALA A 423 -0.76 -27.16 6.73
C ALA A 423 0.20 -27.33 7.93
N TRP A 424 1.09 -28.31 7.86
CA TRP A 424 2.12 -28.54 8.88
C TRP A 424 3.08 -27.35 9.00
N MET A 425 3.56 -26.82 7.87
CA MET A 425 4.41 -25.62 7.80
C MET A 425 3.76 -24.44 8.52
N TRP A 426 2.47 -24.18 8.26
CA TRP A 426 1.72 -23.13 8.94
C TRP A 426 1.59 -23.38 10.44
N GLY A 427 1.32 -24.62 10.86
CA GLY A 427 1.28 -24.99 12.28
C GLY A 427 2.58 -24.69 13.02
N VAL A 428 3.70 -25.16 12.46
CA VAL A 428 5.04 -24.90 13.00
C VAL A 428 5.34 -23.41 13.05
N THR A 429 5.03 -22.69 11.96
CA THR A 429 5.25 -21.24 11.87
C THR A 429 4.45 -20.52 12.95
N VAL A 430 3.16 -20.78 13.09
CA VAL A 430 2.31 -20.13 14.11
C VAL A 430 2.82 -20.39 15.52
N VAL A 431 3.23 -21.62 15.84
CA VAL A 431 3.73 -21.96 17.18
C VAL A 431 5.08 -21.30 17.45
N ILE A 432 6.07 -21.51 16.58
CA ILE A 432 7.45 -21.04 16.81
C ILE A 432 7.54 -19.52 16.64
N TRP A 433 7.09 -19.01 15.50
CA TRP A 433 7.18 -17.58 15.22
C TRP A 433 6.20 -16.77 16.06
N GLY A 434 4.98 -17.26 16.30
CA GLY A 434 4.00 -16.57 17.12
C GLY A 434 4.49 -16.38 18.55
N LEU A 435 4.97 -17.46 19.19
CA LEU A 435 5.54 -17.38 20.54
C LEU A 435 6.80 -16.52 20.58
N GLY A 436 7.72 -16.71 19.63
CA GLY A 436 8.96 -15.94 19.52
C GLY A 436 8.70 -14.44 19.36
N THR A 437 7.71 -14.07 18.54
CA THR A 437 7.33 -12.67 18.30
C THR A 437 6.73 -12.03 19.54
N VAL A 438 5.87 -12.74 20.28
CA VAL A 438 5.30 -12.23 21.54
C VAL A 438 6.39 -11.94 22.55
N VAL A 439 7.33 -12.87 22.74
CA VAL A 439 8.46 -12.69 23.67
C VAL A 439 9.36 -11.54 23.21
N PHE A 440 9.71 -11.49 21.92
CA PHE A 440 10.56 -10.46 21.36
C PHE A 440 9.94 -9.06 21.47
N LEU A 441 8.69 -8.89 21.04
CA LEU A 441 7.99 -7.62 21.14
C LEU A 441 7.75 -7.21 22.60
N GLY A 442 7.46 -8.17 23.49
CA GLY A 442 7.39 -7.90 24.93
C GLY A 442 8.71 -7.32 25.47
N GLY A 443 9.84 -7.91 25.11
CA GLY A 443 11.17 -7.40 25.45
C GLY A 443 11.43 -6.00 24.90
N VAL A 444 11.10 -5.76 23.62
CA VAL A 444 11.22 -4.45 22.96
C VAL A 444 10.38 -3.39 23.66
N ILE A 445 9.10 -3.69 23.97
CA ILE A 445 8.19 -2.78 24.65
C ILE A 445 8.78 -2.36 26.01
N VAL A 446 9.40 -3.29 26.74
CA VAL A 446 10.03 -2.99 28.04
C VAL A 446 11.29 -2.15 27.87
N VAL A 447 12.20 -2.51 26.96
CA VAL A 447 13.49 -1.81 26.78
C VAL A 447 13.31 -0.43 26.18
N ASP A 448 12.62 -0.34 25.04
CA ASP A 448 12.44 0.91 24.30
C ASP A 448 11.46 1.84 25.05
N GLY A 449 10.46 1.27 25.74
CA GLY A 449 9.57 2.03 26.63
C GLY A 449 10.35 2.72 27.76
N ARG A 450 11.35 2.06 28.34
CA ARG A 450 12.27 2.67 29.32
C ARG A 450 13.15 3.75 28.69
N ALA A 451 13.63 3.56 27.46
CA ALA A 451 14.45 4.55 26.77
C ALA A 451 13.67 5.82 26.43
N ARG A 452 12.44 5.68 25.90
CA ARG A 452 11.54 6.83 25.62
C ARG A 452 11.10 7.55 26.89
N ALA A 453 10.90 6.82 27.99
CA ALA A 453 10.62 7.44 29.29
C ALA A 453 11.74 8.38 29.77
N LYS A 454 13.01 8.05 29.51
CA LYS A 454 14.14 8.95 29.83
C LYS A 454 14.13 10.23 29.00
N LEU A 455 13.62 10.14 27.76
CA LEU A 455 13.51 11.27 26.84
C LEU A 455 12.37 12.22 27.24
N ALA A 456 11.23 11.67 27.65
CA ALA A 456 10.07 12.41 28.13
C ALA A 456 10.19 12.88 29.60
N GLY A 457 11.24 12.47 30.32
CA GLY A 457 11.45 12.78 31.75
C GLY A 457 11.28 14.25 32.15
N PRO A 458 11.81 15.23 31.40
CA PRO A 458 11.60 16.64 31.69
C PRO A 458 10.17 17.14 31.42
N GLN A 459 9.46 16.62 30.40
CA GLN A 459 8.04 16.92 30.15
C GLN A 459 7.14 16.35 31.27
N LEU A 460 7.57 15.24 31.87
CA LEU A 460 6.88 14.58 32.97
C LEU A 460 7.17 15.21 34.33
N ALA A 461 8.26 15.95 34.52
CA ALA A 461 8.56 16.56 35.81
C ALA A 461 7.43 17.52 36.26
N ASP A 462 6.86 18.28 35.31
CA ASP A 462 5.74 19.19 35.55
C ASP A 462 4.39 18.46 35.70
N LEU A 463 4.21 17.30 35.04
CA LEU A 463 3.00 16.46 35.13
C LEU A 463 2.99 15.49 36.33
N GLU A 464 4.16 14.98 36.77
CA GLU A 464 4.34 14.14 37.95
C GLU A 464 4.17 14.93 39.25
N LEU A 465 4.38 16.26 39.21
CA LEU A 465 3.96 17.19 40.27
C LEU A 465 2.42 17.20 40.46
N LEU A 466 1.65 16.80 39.45
CA LEU A 466 0.18 16.79 39.45
C LEU A 466 -0.44 15.37 39.56
N ASP A 467 0.30 14.29 39.21
CA ASP A 467 -0.21 12.90 39.19
C ASP A 467 0.78 11.91 39.82
N THR A 468 0.47 11.42 41.04
CA THR A 468 1.37 10.62 41.89
C THR A 468 1.25 9.10 41.77
N SER A 469 0.40 8.56 40.88
CA SER A 469 0.10 7.11 40.90
C SER A 469 1.05 6.24 40.05
N PRO A 470 1.73 5.22 40.64
CA PRO A 470 2.68 4.34 39.92
C PRO A 470 2.06 3.49 38.79
N ARG A 471 0.76 3.18 38.88
CA ARG A 471 0.05 2.40 37.84
C ARG A 471 -0.14 3.20 36.54
N ARG A 472 -0.33 4.52 36.63
CA ARG A 472 -0.55 5.39 35.46
C ARG A 472 0.75 5.68 34.71
N SER A 473 1.85 5.91 35.43
CA SER A 473 3.18 6.04 34.83
C SER A 473 3.62 4.76 34.12
N PHE A 474 3.25 3.59 34.64
CA PHE A 474 3.46 2.31 33.98
C PHE A 474 2.68 2.18 32.65
N GLY A 475 1.40 2.58 32.62
CA GLY A 475 0.58 2.58 31.41
C GLY A 475 1.15 3.45 30.29
N ARG A 476 1.63 4.67 30.60
CA ARG A 476 2.29 5.56 29.63
C ARG A 476 3.56 4.93 29.04
N ARG A 477 4.39 4.31 29.89
CA ARG A 477 5.61 3.60 29.46
C ARG A 477 5.33 2.44 28.51
N ILE A 478 4.28 1.67 28.77
CA ILE A 478 3.83 0.62 27.85
C ILE A 478 3.44 1.23 26.51
N ARG A 479 2.66 2.31 26.48
CA ARG A 479 2.22 2.94 25.23
C ARG A 479 3.41 3.50 24.42
N TRP A 480 4.43 4.05 25.06
CA TRP A 480 5.68 4.40 24.35
C TRP A 480 6.42 3.19 23.80
N GLY A 481 6.49 2.10 24.57
CA GLY A 481 7.10 0.85 24.10
C GLY A 481 6.34 0.21 22.94
N VAL A 482 5.01 0.27 22.95
CA VAL A 482 4.16 -0.14 21.81
C VAL A 482 4.42 0.77 20.61
N ALA A 483 4.53 2.08 20.82
CA ALA A 483 4.85 3.03 19.77
C ALA A 483 6.23 2.81 19.14
N SER A 484 7.24 2.37 19.91
CA SER A 484 8.56 2.04 19.37
C SER A 484 8.62 0.65 18.71
N ALA A 485 7.77 -0.29 19.13
CA ALA A 485 7.69 -1.63 18.55
C ALA A 485 7.43 -1.62 17.03
N LYS A 486 6.78 -0.56 16.50
CA LYS A 486 6.57 -0.36 15.05
C LYS A 486 7.89 -0.42 14.26
N LEU A 487 8.99 0.06 14.84
CA LEU A 487 10.32 0.07 14.22
C LEU A 487 10.88 -1.36 14.02
N ARG A 488 10.28 -2.36 14.67
CA ARG A 488 10.65 -3.78 14.59
C ARG A 488 9.73 -4.59 13.68
N ILE A 489 8.67 -4.00 13.13
CA ILE A 489 7.76 -4.68 12.18
C ILE A 489 8.53 -5.37 11.04
N PRO A 490 9.53 -4.75 10.39
CA PRO A 490 10.25 -5.41 9.29
C PRO A 490 10.99 -6.68 9.75
N VAL A 491 11.53 -6.69 10.97
CA VAL A 491 12.20 -7.87 11.54
C VAL A 491 11.21 -8.98 11.82
N CYS A 492 10.04 -8.65 12.37
CA CYS A 492 8.97 -9.63 12.63
C CYS A 492 8.46 -10.24 11.31
N VAL A 493 8.26 -9.40 10.30
CA VAL A 493 7.90 -9.81 8.93
C VAL A 493 8.97 -10.72 8.31
N GLY A 494 10.26 -10.34 8.41
CA GLY A 494 11.34 -11.14 7.84
C GLY A 494 11.53 -12.48 8.53
N THR A 495 11.40 -12.53 9.86
CA THR A 495 11.47 -13.77 10.62
C THR A 495 10.27 -14.67 10.38
N LEU A 496 9.07 -14.12 10.12
CA LEU A 496 7.90 -14.90 9.72
C LEU A 496 8.17 -15.66 8.42
N ALA A 497 8.59 -14.94 7.39
CA ALA A 497 8.88 -15.52 6.08
C ALA A 497 10.01 -16.56 6.17
N LEU A 498 11.05 -16.29 6.97
CA LEU A 498 12.15 -17.23 7.19
C LEU A 498 11.69 -18.50 7.91
N CYS A 499 10.91 -18.38 8.99
CA CYS A 499 10.37 -19.51 9.75
C CYS A 499 9.50 -20.39 8.85
N ALA A 500 8.61 -19.79 8.07
CA ALA A 500 7.76 -20.52 7.13
C ALA A 500 8.57 -21.22 6.04
N MET A 501 9.58 -20.56 5.47
CA MET A 501 10.45 -21.17 4.46
C MET A 501 11.22 -22.38 5.02
N ILE A 502 11.80 -22.26 6.22
CA ILE A 502 12.49 -23.38 6.88
C ILE A 502 11.52 -24.52 7.17
N ALA A 503 10.34 -24.22 7.72
CA ALA A 503 9.31 -25.22 7.98
C ALA A 503 8.84 -25.91 6.69
N GLY A 504 8.71 -25.18 5.58
CA GLY A 504 8.37 -25.72 4.27
C GLY A 504 9.43 -26.67 3.73
N ILE A 505 10.72 -26.29 3.81
CA ILE A 505 11.84 -27.15 3.41
C ILE A 505 11.86 -28.44 4.23
N VAL A 506 11.66 -28.35 5.55
CA VAL A 506 11.58 -29.52 6.44
C VAL A 506 10.39 -30.40 6.09
N ALA A 507 9.23 -29.80 5.82
CA ALA A 507 8.02 -30.53 5.45
C ALA A 507 8.22 -31.35 4.16
N THR A 508 8.90 -30.77 3.17
CA THR A 508 9.29 -31.48 1.95
C THR A 508 10.29 -32.59 2.22
N ALA A 509 11.32 -32.31 3.02
CA ALA A 509 12.41 -33.26 3.25
C ALA A 509 11.98 -34.47 4.08
N SER A 510 10.91 -34.35 4.89
CA SER A 510 10.48 -35.42 5.81
C SER A 510 8.95 -35.56 5.90
N THR A 511 8.38 -36.34 4.98
CA THR A 511 6.95 -36.71 5.03
C THR A 511 6.59 -37.52 6.28
N SER A 512 7.54 -38.23 6.89
CA SER A 512 7.33 -38.93 8.15
C SER A 512 7.11 -37.97 9.32
N LEU A 513 7.82 -36.84 9.37
CA LEU A 513 7.62 -35.81 10.38
C LEU A 513 6.28 -35.12 10.20
N VAL A 514 5.90 -34.80 8.97
CA VAL A 514 4.58 -34.21 8.64
C VAL A 514 3.45 -35.13 9.10
N ARG A 515 3.54 -36.43 8.80
CA ARG A 515 2.53 -37.43 9.21
C ARG A 515 2.45 -37.60 10.73
N ARG A 516 3.58 -37.67 11.43
CA ARG A 516 3.61 -37.75 12.91
C ARG A 516 3.11 -36.47 13.58
N GLY A 517 3.29 -35.33 12.91
CA GLY A 517 2.89 -34.00 13.39
C GLY A 517 1.47 -33.60 13.02
N GLU A 518 0.51 -34.53 12.98
CA GLU A 518 -0.87 -34.23 12.59
C GLU A 518 -1.49 -33.08 13.42
N GLY A 519 -1.21 -33.03 14.72
CA GLY A 519 -1.67 -31.94 15.58
C GLY A 519 -1.20 -30.55 15.11
N LEU A 520 0.02 -30.44 14.56
CA LEU A 520 0.51 -29.19 13.98
C LEU A 520 -0.22 -28.83 12.69
N GLN A 521 -0.61 -29.82 11.88
CA GLN A 521 -1.45 -29.56 10.70
C GLN A 521 -2.78 -28.91 11.11
N TRP A 522 -3.42 -29.42 12.17
CA TRP A 522 -4.66 -28.85 12.69
C TRP A 522 -4.48 -27.45 13.28
N VAL A 523 -3.36 -27.16 13.94
CA VAL A 523 -3.02 -25.79 14.35
C VAL A 523 -2.89 -24.87 13.14
N GLY A 524 -2.22 -25.32 12.07
CA GLY A 524 -2.08 -24.56 10.83
C GLY A 524 -3.41 -24.28 10.14
N ILE A 525 -4.25 -25.32 9.99
CA ILE A 525 -5.61 -25.21 9.41
C ILE A 525 -6.47 -24.28 10.28
N GLY A 526 -6.41 -24.42 11.60
CA GLY A 526 -7.14 -23.57 12.54
C GLY A 526 -6.71 -22.10 12.46
N ALA A 527 -5.41 -21.83 12.33
CA ALA A 527 -4.90 -20.48 12.15
C ALA A 527 -5.35 -19.86 10.82
N LEU A 528 -5.26 -20.61 9.72
CA LEU A 528 -5.74 -20.17 8.41
C LEU A 528 -7.26 -19.95 8.40
N GLY A 529 -8.02 -20.85 9.03
CA GLY A 529 -9.46 -20.73 9.21
C GLY A 529 -9.86 -19.53 10.07
N LEU A 530 -9.10 -19.23 11.13
CA LEU A 530 -9.30 -18.03 11.94
C LEU A 530 -9.03 -16.77 11.13
N VAL A 531 -7.95 -16.73 10.33
CA VAL A 531 -7.69 -15.61 9.42
C VAL A 531 -8.86 -15.44 8.45
N GLY A 532 -9.32 -16.52 7.81
CA GLY A 532 -10.48 -16.50 6.91
C GLY A 532 -11.75 -15.99 7.60
N LEU A 533 -12.05 -16.46 8.81
CA LEU A 533 -13.21 -16.02 9.59
C LEU A 533 -13.12 -14.55 10.00
N LEU A 534 -11.95 -14.08 10.41
CA LEU A 534 -11.72 -12.68 10.75
C LEU A 534 -11.89 -11.78 9.54
N LEU A 535 -11.41 -12.22 8.37
CA LEU A 535 -11.64 -11.53 7.09
C LEU A 535 -13.14 -11.49 6.77
N LEU A 536 -13.85 -12.62 6.77
CA LEU A 536 -15.30 -12.67 6.53
C LEU A 536 -16.09 -11.82 7.51
N ARG A 537 -15.76 -11.86 8.80
CA ARG A 537 -16.39 -11.02 9.82
C ARG A 537 -16.16 -9.56 9.53
N ALA A 538 -14.96 -9.19 9.12
CA ALA A 538 -14.65 -7.81 8.82
C ALA A 538 -15.29 -7.35 7.50
N MET A 539 -15.40 -8.23 6.49
CA MET A 539 -16.18 -8.03 5.28
C MET A 539 -17.65 -7.76 5.60
N PHE A 540 -18.25 -8.61 6.45
CA PHE A 540 -19.64 -8.46 6.92
C PHE A 540 -19.84 -7.14 7.67
N ASN A 541 -18.91 -6.80 8.58
CA ASN A 541 -18.97 -5.55 9.32
C ASN A 541 -18.80 -4.32 8.41
N ALA A 542 -17.94 -4.39 7.40
CA ALA A 542 -17.75 -3.32 6.41
C ALA A 542 -19.02 -3.11 5.57
N ALA A 543 -19.70 -4.19 5.17
CA ALA A 543 -20.97 -4.13 4.45
C ALA A 543 -22.10 -3.54 5.32
N GLN A 544 -22.16 -3.90 6.60
CA GLN A 544 -23.23 -3.46 7.51
C GLN A 544 -23.01 -2.04 8.09
N LYS A 545 -21.75 -1.65 8.35
CA LYS A 545 -21.40 -0.37 9.00
C LYS A 545 -20.22 0.33 8.30
N PRO A 546 -20.40 0.84 7.06
CA PRO A 546 -19.33 1.45 6.27
C PRO A 546 -18.60 2.58 7.00
N ARG A 547 -19.32 3.39 7.78
CA ARG A 547 -18.81 4.60 8.46
C ARG A 547 -18.00 4.34 9.75
N LYS A 548 -18.17 3.19 10.42
CA LYS A 548 -17.54 2.91 11.73
C LYS A 548 -16.59 1.71 11.73
N ALA A 549 -16.94 0.61 11.06
CA ALA A 549 -16.20 -0.65 11.15
C ALA A 549 -15.12 -0.85 10.06
N GLY A 550 -15.12 -0.04 8.99
CA GLY A 550 -14.07 -0.08 7.95
C GLY A 550 -12.68 0.41 8.40
N ARG A 551 -12.57 0.96 9.62
CA ARG A 551 -11.37 1.66 10.11
C ARG A 551 -10.18 0.75 10.42
N SER A 552 -10.40 -0.50 10.84
CA SER A 552 -9.33 -1.42 11.22
C SER A 552 -8.70 -2.17 10.04
N LEU A 553 -9.44 -2.41 8.95
CA LEU A 553 -8.87 -2.88 7.67
C LEU A 553 -8.32 -1.74 6.80
N GLY A 554 -8.76 -0.50 7.06
CA GLY A 554 -8.36 0.68 6.30
C GLY A 554 -6.85 0.85 6.14
N VAL A 555 -6.03 0.50 7.13
CA VAL A 555 -4.57 0.73 7.06
C VAL A 555 -3.86 -0.18 6.06
N LEU A 556 -4.12 -1.49 6.11
CA LEU A 556 -3.56 -2.45 5.14
C LEU A 556 -4.14 -2.18 3.74
N TRP A 557 -5.42 -1.80 3.71
CA TRP A 557 -6.13 -1.44 2.50
C TRP A 557 -5.53 -0.20 1.83
N ASP A 558 -5.37 0.89 2.57
CA ASP A 558 -4.81 2.14 2.06
C ASP A 558 -3.36 1.96 1.63
N LEU A 559 -2.59 1.06 2.24
CA LEU A 559 -1.26 0.72 1.75
C LEU A 559 -1.33 -0.01 0.39
N ALA A 560 -2.28 -0.94 0.23
CA ALA A 560 -2.47 -1.68 -1.02
C ALA A 560 -3.00 -0.80 -2.15
N SER A 561 -4.00 0.04 -1.88
CA SER A 561 -4.61 0.97 -2.83
C SER A 561 -3.84 2.29 -2.97
N PHE A 562 -2.67 2.42 -2.35
CA PHE A 562 -1.82 3.59 -2.56
C PHE A 562 -1.14 3.56 -3.94
N TRP A 563 -0.71 2.36 -4.34
CA TRP A 563 0.26 2.18 -5.42
C TRP A 563 -0.43 1.78 -6.73
N PRO A 564 0.01 2.31 -7.88
CA PRO A 564 -0.40 1.79 -9.18
C PRO A 564 -0.06 0.30 -9.36
N ARG A 565 -0.71 -0.33 -10.36
CA ARG A 565 -0.50 -1.73 -10.73
C ARG A 565 0.92 -1.92 -11.28
N GLU A 566 1.76 -2.62 -10.52
CA GLU A 566 3.16 -2.95 -10.83
C GLU A 566 3.34 -4.43 -11.17
N ALA A 567 2.75 -5.32 -10.36
CA ALA A 567 2.99 -6.77 -10.46
C ALA A 567 1.75 -7.60 -10.78
N HIS A 568 0.55 -7.10 -10.46
CA HIS A 568 -0.66 -7.91 -10.57
C HIS A 568 -1.91 -7.07 -10.93
N PRO A 569 -2.83 -7.57 -11.78
CA PRO A 569 -4.02 -6.82 -12.19
C PRO A 569 -5.14 -6.78 -11.14
N LEU A 570 -5.31 -7.85 -10.35
CA LEU A 570 -6.30 -7.94 -9.26
C LEU A 570 -5.89 -7.17 -7.99
N VAL A 571 -5.22 -6.02 -8.15
CA VAL A 571 -4.98 -5.09 -7.05
C VAL A 571 -5.96 -3.94 -7.11
N PRO A 572 -6.33 -3.36 -5.96
CA PRO A 572 -7.31 -2.30 -5.93
C PRO A 572 -6.84 -1.04 -6.68
N PRO A 573 -7.79 -0.23 -7.19
CA PRO A 573 -7.49 1.06 -7.80
C PRO A 573 -6.63 1.95 -6.91
N ALA A 574 -5.61 2.58 -7.51
CA ALA A 574 -4.71 3.45 -6.79
C ALA A 574 -5.34 4.82 -6.52
N TYR A 575 -5.56 5.20 -5.26
CA TYR A 575 -6.14 6.52 -4.95
C TYR A 575 -5.08 7.64 -4.97
N ALA A 576 -3.81 7.35 -4.70
CA ALA A 576 -2.79 8.39 -4.55
C ALA A 576 -2.53 9.18 -5.86
N PRO A 577 -2.38 8.54 -7.04
CA PRO A 577 -2.26 9.27 -8.32
C PRO A 577 -3.44 10.20 -8.57
N ARG A 578 -4.66 9.70 -8.37
CA ARG A 578 -5.91 10.47 -8.52
C ARG A 578 -5.96 11.65 -7.56
N ALA A 579 -5.66 11.42 -6.28
CA ALA A 579 -5.68 12.46 -5.27
C ALA A 579 -4.66 13.58 -5.54
N ILE A 580 -3.46 13.23 -5.99
CA ILE A 580 -2.44 14.21 -6.37
C ILE A 580 -2.91 15.01 -7.59
N ARG A 581 -3.48 14.35 -8.62
CA ARG A 581 -3.99 14.98 -9.84
C ARG A 581 -5.14 15.96 -9.55
N ASP A 582 -6.08 15.57 -8.69
CA ASP A 582 -7.21 16.41 -8.29
C ASP A 582 -6.73 17.68 -7.57
N LEU A 583 -5.76 17.53 -6.66
CA LEU A 583 -5.16 18.66 -5.94
C LEU A 583 -4.34 19.58 -6.85
N ASP A 584 -3.59 19.02 -7.79
CA ASP A 584 -2.81 19.76 -8.78
C ASP A 584 -3.73 20.61 -9.68
N ARG A 585 -4.85 20.03 -10.13
CA ARG A 585 -5.91 20.74 -10.85
C ARG A 585 -6.59 21.81 -9.98
N PHE A 586 -6.90 21.49 -8.72
CA PHE A 586 -7.51 22.42 -7.78
C PHE A 586 -6.67 23.67 -7.55
N LEU A 587 -5.35 23.51 -7.44
CA LEU A 587 -4.41 24.62 -7.19
C LEU A 587 -4.04 25.37 -8.48
N SER A 588 -3.95 24.71 -9.64
CA SER A 588 -3.61 25.38 -10.90
C SER A 588 -4.67 26.38 -11.38
N THR A 589 -5.94 26.15 -11.03
CA THR A 589 -7.06 27.07 -11.32
C THR A 589 -7.08 28.32 -10.44
N ARG A 590 -6.21 28.42 -9.42
CA ARG A 590 -6.23 29.51 -8.43
C ARG A 590 -4.82 30.08 -8.22
N ARG A 591 -4.68 31.41 -8.23
CA ARG A 591 -3.40 32.05 -7.88
C ARG A 591 -3.30 32.23 -6.37
N HIS A 592 -2.39 31.48 -5.73
CA HIS A 592 -2.11 31.60 -4.30
C HIS A 592 -0.68 32.11 -4.08
N ARG A 593 -0.52 33.36 -3.66
CA ARG A 593 0.82 33.93 -3.35
C ARG A 593 1.47 33.28 -2.12
N ARG A 594 0.66 32.84 -1.16
CA ARG A 594 1.09 32.18 0.09
C ARG A 594 0.25 30.93 0.33
N LEU A 595 0.90 29.77 0.39
CA LEU A 595 0.24 28.46 0.47
C LEU A 595 0.86 27.62 1.60
N ILE A 596 0.02 27.11 2.51
CA ILE A 596 0.39 26.17 3.56
C ILE A 596 -0.32 24.84 3.29
N LEU A 597 0.44 23.78 3.07
CA LEU A 597 -0.08 22.41 2.99
C LEU A 597 0.01 21.76 4.36
N ALA A 598 -1.10 21.27 4.92
CA ALA A 598 -1.13 20.59 6.21
C ALA A 598 -1.68 19.17 6.07
N ALA A 599 -0.94 18.17 6.54
CA ALA A 599 -1.22 16.78 6.22
C ALA A 599 -1.05 15.83 7.41
N HIS A 600 -2.09 15.04 7.67
CA HIS A 600 -2.09 14.00 8.71
C HIS A 600 -1.71 12.64 8.12
N SER A 601 -0.83 11.89 8.80
CA SER A 601 -0.63 10.46 8.54
C SER A 601 -0.34 10.19 7.04
N GLN A 602 -1.09 9.29 6.41
CA GLN A 602 -1.00 8.95 4.99
C GLN A 602 -1.19 10.15 4.04
N GLY A 603 -1.97 11.16 4.44
CA GLY A 603 -2.11 12.40 3.68
C GLY A 603 -0.79 13.16 3.52
N SER A 604 0.18 12.93 4.42
CA SER A 604 1.54 13.49 4.31
C SER A 604 2.22 13.10 3.02
N MET A 605 1.98 11.89 2.51
CA MET A 605 2.55 11.41 1.25
C MET A 605 2.01 12.19 0.05
N ILE A 606 0.69 12.43 0.03
CA ILE A 606 0.00 13.15 -1.04
C ILE A 606 0.49 14.61 -1.09
N MET A 607 0.48 15.29 0.05
CA MET A 607 0.93 16.69 0.12
C MET A 607 2.44 16.84 -0.08
N TYR A 608 3.23 15.83 0.29
CA TYR A 608 4.66 15.79 -0.02
C TYR A 608 4.90 15.71 -1.53
N ALA A 609 4.18 14.84 -2.25
CA ALA A 609 4.26 14.74 -3.70
C ALA A 609 3.82 16.05 -4.37
N LEU A 610 2.70 16.62 -3.92
CA LEU A 610 2.18 17.89 -4.40
C LEU A 610 3.17 19.05 -4.15
N ALA A 611 3.81 19.09 -2.99
CA ALA A 611 4.81 20.11 -2.68
C ALA A 611 5.99 20.09 -3.65
N HIS A 612 6.52 18.90 -3.96
CA HIS A 612 7.57 18.73 -4.99
C HIS A 612 7.12 19.22 -6.36
N ARG A 613 5.89 18.90 -6.78
CA ARG A 613 5.33 19.36 -8.07
C ARG A 613 5.22 20.88 -8.13
N ILE A 614 4.62 21.51 -7.11
CA ILE A 614 4.45 22.96 -7.04
C ILE A 614 5.79 23.68 -7.07
N THR A 615 6.76 23.23 -6.27
CA THR A 615 8.09 23.84 -6.25
C THR A 615 8.77 23.73 -7.61
N ARG A 616 8.67 22.58 -8.28
CA ARG A 616 9.25 22.36 -9.61
C ARG A 616 8.62 23.24 -10.69
N GLU A 617 7.29 23.34 -10.70
CA GLU A 617 6.54 23.91 -11.82
C GLU A 617 6.28 25.42 -11.71
N GLN A 618 6.11 25.92 -10.49
CA GLN A 618 5.70 27.31 -10.27
C GLN A 618 6.87 28.20 -9.81
N GLY A 619 7.92 27.63 -9.22
CA GLY A 619 9.04 28.37 -8.64
C GLY A 619 8.66 29.26 -7.45
N PRO A 620 9.65 29.74 -6.67
CA PRO A 620 9.41 30.52 -5.45
C PRO A 620 8.76 31.90 -5.70
N GLU A 621 8.86 32.43 -6.93
CA GLU A 621 8.29 33.74 -7.29
C GLU A 621 6.77 33.73 -7.48
N ARG A 622 6.18 32.58 -7.85
CA ARG A 622 4.72 32.48 -8.03
C ARG A 622 3.98 32.11 -6.75
N THR A 623 4.56 31.21 -5.95
CA THR A 623 3.90 30.64 -4.77
C THR A 623 4.90 30.45 -3.63
N ARG A 624 4.75 31.19 -2.54
CA ARG A 624 5.50 30.92 -1.30
C ARG A 624 4.85 29.75 -0.56
N LEU A 625 5.46 28.58 -0.70
CA LEU A 625 4.98 27.31 -0.17
C LEU A 625 5.58 27.00 1.22
N SER A 626 4.74 26.44 2.09
CA SER A 626 5.08 25.88 3.40
C SER A 626 4.38 24.52 3.60
N LEU A 627 4.99 23.63 4.38
CA LEU A 627 4.48 22.28 4.63
C LEU A 627 4.40 21.98 6.14
N LEU A 628 3.26 21.47 6.60
CA LEU A 628 3.04 20.95 7.94
C LEU A 628 2.67 19.47 7.84
N THR A 629 3.48 18.58 8.40
CA THR A 629 3.16 17.15 8.48
C THR A 629 2.98 16.74 9.92
N TYR A 630 2.08 15.80 10.21
CA TYR A 630 1.85 15.35 11.59
C TYR A 630 1.32 13.92 11.61
N GLY A 631 1.75 13.14 12.61
CA GLY A 631 1.59 11.68 12.56
C GLY A 631 2.25 11.07 11.32
N SER A 632 3.30 11.68 10.79
CA SER A 632 3.82 11.36 9.46
C SER A 632 4.62 10.05 9.43
N GLN A 633 4.42 9.27 8.36
CA GLN A 633 5.15 8.02 8.10
C GLN A 633 6.35 8.22 7.14
N LEU A 634 6.63 9.46 6.74
CA LEU A 634 7.63 9.79 5.72
C LEU A 634 9.05 9.33 6.10
N GLY A 635 9.47 9.53 7.36
CA GLY A 635 10.82 9.20 7.81
C GLY A 635 11.05 7.69 7.99
N TRP A 636 10.49 7.13 9.06
CA TRP A 636 10.83 5.76 9.48
C TRP A 636 10.25 4.65 8.59
N ALA A 637 9.07 4.88 7.98
CA ALA A 637 8.34 3.88 7.21
C ALA A 637 8.55 4.05 5.70
N TYR A 638 7.86 5.01 5.07
CA TYR A 638 7.87 5.12 3.61
C TYR A 638 9.25 5.44 3.05
N GLY A 639 10.04 6.31 3.72
CA GLY A 639 11.39 6.66 3.27
C GLY A 639 12.40 5.52 3.36
N ARG A 640 12.05 4.42 4.05
CA ARG A 640 12.88 3.19 4.17
C ARG A 640 12.29 2.00 3.43
N ALA A 641 10.97 1.91 3.32
CA ALA A 641 10.27 0.84 2.63
C ALA A 641 10.16 1.09 1.11
N PHE A 642 10.07 2.35 0.68
CA PHE A 642 9.88 2.71 -0.73
C PHE A 642 10.91 3.75 -1.18
N PRO A 643 12.22 3.42 -1.11
CA PRO A 643 13.32 4.35 -1.35
C PRO A 643 13.36 4.97 -2.76
N ALA A 644 12.67 4.38 -3.75
CA ALA A 644 12.48 4.98 -5.07
C ALA A 644 11.31 5.99 -5.09
N ALA A 645 10.25 5.74 -4.32
CA ALA A 645 9.10 6.62 -4.20
C ALA A 645 9.48 7.91 -3.50
N LEU A 646 10.19 7.80 -2.38
CA LEU A 646 10.78 8.90 -1.64
C LEU A 646 11.93 8.42 -0.75
N SER A 647 12.81 9.34 -0.39
CA SER A 647 13.99 9.08 0.43
C SER A 647 14.30 10.26 1.34
N HIS A 648 15.17 10.03 2.33
CA HIS A 648 15.70 11.10 3.19
C HIS A 648 16.40 12.21 2.40
N GLU A 649 17.04 11.88 1.28
CA GLU A 649 17.65 12.85 0.38
C GLU A 649 16.58 13.73 -0.28
N THR A 650 15.50 13.15 -0.79
CA THR A 650 14.38 13.94 -1.34
C THR A 650 13.68 14.79 -0.27
N HIS A 651 13.70 14.36 1.01
CA HIS A 651 13.26 15.22 2.11
C HIS A 651 14.17 16.46 2.25
N LEU A 652 15.49 16.28 2.20
CA LEU A 652 16.46 17.38 2.26
C LEU A 652 16.32 18.33 1.07
N ILE A 653 16.12 17.82 -0.14
CA ILE A 653 15.87 18.62 -1.35
C ILE A 653 14.63 19.48 -1.16
N LEU A 654 13.51 18.87 -0.76
CA LEU A 654 12.28 19.62 -0.51
C LEU A 654 12.46 20.66 0.61
N ARG A 655 13.12 20.30 1.71
CA ARG A 655 13.39 21.24 2.81
C ARG A 655 14.17 22.45 2.34
N LYS A 656 15.24 22.25 1.58
CA LYS A 656 16.03 23.35 0.99
C LYS A 656 15.19 24.20 0.06
N ALA A 657 14.40 23.57 -0.81
CA ALA A 657 13.50 24.25 -1.73
C ALA A 657 12.41 25.08 -1.03
N LEU A 658 11.93 24.61 0.13
CA LEU A 658 11.01 25.33 1.00
C LEU A 658 11.71 26.31 1.95
N ASP A 659 13.04 26.48 1.86
CA ASP A 659 13.84 27.29 2.78
C ASP A 659 13.54 26.90 4.25
N ASN A 660 13.50 25.60 4.54
CA ASN A 660 13.14 25.04 5.85
C ASN A 660 11.74 25.44 6.39
N ARG A 661 10.81 25.92 5.56
CA ARG A 661 9.38 26.09 5.91
C ARG A 661 8.62 24.76 5.88
N TRP A 662 9.19 23.74 6.50
CA TRP A 662 8.55 22.45 6.72
C TRP A 662 8.70 22.02 8.18
N ILE A 663 7.58 22.00 8.90
CA ILE A 663 7.50 21.52 10.29
C ILE A 663 6.83 20.15 10.31
N ASN A 664 7.42 19.19 11.03
CA ASN A 664 6.80 17.90 11.34
C ASN A 664 6.40 17.84 12.83
N LEU A 665 5.16 17.48 13.15
CA LEU A 665 4.69 17.29 14.53
C LEU A 665 4.69 15.80 14.91
N VAL A 666 5.29 15.47 16.04
CA VAL A 666 5.50 14.09 16.49
C VAL A 666 4.96 13.91 17.91
N ARG A 667 4.32 12.77 18.19
CA ARG A 667 3.94 12.35 19.55
C ARG A 667 4.70 11.08 19.91
N PHE A 668 5.18 10.95 21.13
CA PHE A 668 5.95 9.77 21.55
C PHE A 668 5.08 8.51 21.64
N THR A 669 3.77 8.66 21.87
CA THR A 669 2.81 7.56 21.90
C THR A 669 2.23 7.21 20.52
N ASP A 670 2.64 7.90 19.46
CA ASP A 670 2.20 7.58 18.11
C ASP A 670 2.84 6.25 17.62
N TYR A 671 2.00 5.24 17.37
CA TYR A 671 2.39 3.91 16.90
C TYR A 671 2.44 3.79 15.37
N ILE A 672 2.12 4.85 14.63
CA ILE A 672 2.16 4.93 13.16
C ILE A 672 3.14 6.02 12.71
N GLY A 673 2.97 7.25 13.18
CA GLY A 673 3.80 8.40 12.83
C GLY A 673 5.08 8.50 13.65
N ASP A 674 6.16 9.05 13.08
CA ASP A 674 7.40 9.33 13.81
C ASP A 674 8.12 10.55 13.21
N GLY A 675 9.32 10.85 13.71
CA GLY A 675 10.15 11.91 13.15
C GLY A 675 10.50 11.69 11.68
N VAL A 676 10.55 12.80 10.94
CA VAL A 676 11.01 12.87 9.54
C VAL A 676 12.45 13.36 9.49
N VAL A 677 12.88 14.17 10.47
CA VAL A 677 14.25 14.69 10.59
C VAL A 677 15.03 13.97 11.68
N SER A 678 14.35 13.55 12.74
CA SER A 678 14.99 12.90 13.87
C SER A 678 14.42 11.51 14.16
N TYR A 679 15.19 10.70 14.88
CA TYR A 679 14.80 9.39 15.37
C TYR A 679 15.35 9.18 16.79
N THR A 680 14.74 8.25 17.51
CA THR A 680 15.17 7.89 18.87
C THR A 680 16.12 6.69 18.85
N GLU A 681 17.28 6.82 19.48
CA GLU A 681 18.25 5.74 19.69
C GLU A 681 18.94 5.90 21.05
N ASP A 682 19.06 4.81 21.82
CA ASP A 682 19.70 4.79 23.16
C ASP A 682 19.20 5.86 24.14
N GLY A 683 17.92 6.22 24.06
CA GLY A 683 17.33 7.28 24.89
C GLY A 683 17.78 8.69 24.51
N LYS A 684 18.32 8.88 23.30
CA LYS A 684 18.71 10.17 22.72
C LYS A 684 17.96 10.41 21.41
N LEU A 685 17.66 11.67 21.12
CA LEU A 685 17.12 12.09 19.84
C LEU A 685 18.28 12.45 18.90
N LYS A 686 18.44 11.68 17.82
CA LYS A 686 19.48 11.86 16.80
C LYS A 686 18.84 12.29 15.48
N ARG A 687 19.59 12.99 14.63
CA ARG A 687 19.13 13.32 13.27
C ARG A 687 19.42 12.21 12.27
N TYR A 688 18.55 12.08 11.27
CA TYR A 688 18.79 11.22 10.11
C TYR A 688 20.00 11.69 9.28
N ALA A 689 20.28 12.99 9.28
CA ALA A 689 21.45 13.58 8.64
C ALA A 689 22.38 14.14 9.72
N ASN A 690 23.63 13.66 9.74
CA ASN A 690 24.69 13.95 10.72
C ASN A 690 24.34 13.42 12.14
N GLU A 691 25.24 12.67 12.77
CA GLU A 691 25.04 12.01 14.08
C GLU A 691 25.00 12.97 15.30
N PHE A 692 24.58 14.22 15.11
CA PHE A 692 24.44 15.17 16.21
C PHE A 692 23.16 14.92 17.01
N VAL A 693 23.31 14.93 18.34
CA VAL A 693 22.19 14.92 19.28
C VAL A 693 21.46 16.24 19.16
N VAL A 694 20.12 16.19 19.06
CA VAL A 694 19.31 17.42 18.99
C VAL A 694 19.37 18.15 20.33
N PRO A 695 19.71 19.46 20.35
CA PRO A 695 19.66 20.27 21.58
C PRO A 695 18.25 20.28 22.18
N ARG A 696 18.16 20.18 23.50
CA ARG A 696 16.88 20.24 24.22
C ARG A 696 16.45 21.70 24.39
N GLU A 697 15.73 22.24 23.41
CA GLU A 697 14.99 23.49 23.58
C GLU A 697 13.53 23.16 23.88
N VAL A 698 13.03 23.64 25.01
CA VAL A 698 11.65 23.43 25.46
C VAL A 698 10.85 24.70 25.16
N PHE A 699 9.82 24.57 24.32
CA PHE A 699 8.83 25.63 24.08
C PHE A 699 7.44 25.08 24.39
N SER A 700 6.77 25.61 25.42
CA SER A 700 5.45 25.15 25.87
C SER A 700 5.38 23.62 26.05
N GLY A 701 6.38 23.03 26.70
CA GLY A 701 6.47 21.57 26.89
C GLY A 701 6.85 20.76 25.64
N CYS A 702 7.05 21.38 24.46
CA CYS A 702 7.47 20.70 23.24
C CYS A 702 9.00 20.66 23.10
N TYR A 703 9.57 19.54 22.61
CA TYR A 703 10.96 19.52 22.18
C TYR A 703 11.07 19.98 20.73
N LEU A 704 11.97 20.92 20.47
CA LEU A 704 12.18 21.47 19.14
C LEU A 704 13.44 20.92 18.48
N VAL A 705 13.33 20.51 17.23
CA VAL A 705 14.47 20.28 16.34
C VAL A 705 14.60 21.48 15.42
N ARG A 706 15.79 22.09 15.35
CA ARG A 706 16.06 23.26 14.50
C ARG A 706 17.12 23.04 13.43
N GLU A 707 16.91 23.51 12.22
CA GLU A 707 17.89 23.48 11.15
C GLU A 707 18.08 24.89 10.59
N ASN A 708 19.34 25.36 10.58
CA ASN A 708 19.69 26.74 10.18
C ASN A 708 18.82 27.80 10.90
N GLY A 709 18.62 27.64 12.21
CA GLY A 709 17.82 28.54 13.05
C GLY A 709 16.29 28.35 12.96
N ARG A 710 15.78 27.65 11.94
CA ARG A 710 14.33 27.39 11.76
C ARG A 710 13.89 26.10 12.43
N ILE A 711 12.65 26.06 12.91
CA ILE A 711 12.06 24.85 13.50
C ILE A 711 11.68 23.92 12.36
N VAL A 712 12.11 22.66 12.45
CA VAL A 712 11.89 21.64 11.42
C VAL A 712 11.06 20.45 11.92
N GLU A 713 11.04 20.25 13.23
CA GLU A 713 10.26 19.22 13.90
C GLU A 713 9.94 19.64 15.34
N ALA A 714 8.74 19.32 15.81
CA ALA A 714 8.29 19.59 17.17
C ALA A 714 7.68 18.31 17.76
N LEU A 715 8.21 17.87 18.90
CA LEU A 715 7.71 16.72 19.63
C LEU A 715 6.74 17.24 20.69
N LEU A 716 5.45 16.97 20.48
CA LEU A 716 4.36 17.38 21.34
C LEU A 716 4.33 16.54 22.63
N PRO A 717 3.95 17.13 23.77
CA PRO A 717 3.79 16.39 25.02
C PRO A 717 2.60 15.42 24.94
N ASP A 718 2.73 14.28 25.63
CA ASP A 718 1.64 13.32 25.88
C ASP A 718 1.55 13.10 27.41
N PRO A 719 0.45 13.48 28.08
CA PRO A 719 -0.74 14.23 27.63
C PRO A 719 -0.45 15.71 27.30
N SER A 720 -1.32 16.36 26.53
CA SER A 720 -1.29 17.81 26.27
C SER A 720 -1.79 18.59 27.50
N PRO A 721 -1.32 19.84 27.77
CA PRO A 721 -1.59 20.57 29.01
C PRO A 721 -3.08 20.76 29.42
N ASP A 722 -4.03 20.60 28.49
CA ASP A 722 -5.48 20.81 28.71
C ASP A 722 -6.36 19.60 28.39
N ASP A 723 -5.77 18.40 28.30
CA ASP A 723 -6.55 17.20 27.98
C ASP A 723 -7.51 16.81 29.09
N TYR A 724 -8.71 16.35 28.71
CA TYR A 724 -9.65 15.73 29.64
C TYR A 724 -10.03 14.30 29.18
N PRO A 725 -9.74 13.27 29.98
CA PRO A 725 -8.99 13.31 31.24
C PRO A 725 -7.52 13.70 31.00
N HIS A 726 -6.89 14.37 31.98
CA HIS A 726 -5.50 14.87 31.90
C HIS A 726 -4.43 13.78 31.70
N ASP A 727 -4.79 12.51 31.59
CA ASP A 727 -3.92 11.36 31.34
C ASP A 727 -4.19 10.69 29.97
N ALA A 728 -5.09 11.26 29.17
CA ALA A 728 -5.35 10.82 27.81
C ALA A 728 -4.08 10.96 26.98
N VAL A 729 -3.64 9.87 26.34
CA VAL A 729 -2.58 9.97 25.34
C VAL A 729 -3.23 9.92 23.97
N HIS A 730 -2.89 10.90 23.15
CA HIS A 730 -3.53 11.10 21.85
C HIS A 730 -3.01 10.18 20.76
N GLN A 731 -1.92 9.45 21.01
CA GLN A 731 -1.34 8.46 20.10
C GLN A 731 -1.19 9.04 18.68
N HIS A 732 -1.91 8.47 17.71
CA HIS A 732 -1.91 8.87 16.31
C HIS A 732 -3.02 9.90 15.94
N SER A 733 -3.68 10.49 16.92
CA SER A 733 -4.85 11.35 16.74
C SER A 733 -4.69 12.72 17.42
N ALA A 734 -5.70 13.59 17.29
CA ALA A 734 -5.79 14.86 18.03
C ALA A 734 -4.56 15.78 17.92
N TYR A 735 -3.96 15.85 16.73
CA TYR A 735 -2.90 16.82 16.42
C TYR A 735 -3.46 18.21 16.13
N THR A 736 -4.60 18.28 15.43
CA THR A 736 -5.26 19.55 15.08
C THR A 736 -5.95 20.22 16.26
N SER A 737 -6.30 19.45 17.29
CA SER A 737 -6.87 19.92 18.55
C SER A 737 -5.81 20.28 19.60
N ASP A 738 -4.53 20.15 19.29
CA ASP A 738 -3.47 20.56 20.20
C ASP A 738 -3.47 22.10 20.32
N ILE A 739 -3.34 22.62 21.54
CA ILE A 739 -3.38 24.07 21.80
C ILE A 739 -2.29 24.84 21.03
N THR A 740 -1.21 24.17 20.65
CA THR A 740 -0.13 24.77 19.87
C THR A 740 -0.36 24.75 18.36
N TRP A 741 -1.47 24.19 17.87
CA TRP A 741 -1.76 24.03 16.43
C TRP A 741 -1.64 25.33 15.64
N ASP A 742 -2.35 26.38 16.06
CA ASP A 742 -2.32 27.68 15.37
C ASP A 742 -0.94 28.36 15.47
N VAL A 743 -0.15 28.05 16.51
CA VAL A 743 1.25 28.52 16.62
C VAL A 743 2.11 27.92 15.50
N TRP A 744 1.92 26.64 15.18
CA TRP A 744 2.65 25.98 14.09
C TRP A 744 2.25 26.53 12.72
N ILE A 745 0.95 26.75 12.49
CA ILE A 745 0.45 27.39 11.26
C ILE A 745 1.05 28.80 11.11
N LYS A 746 1.05 29.60 12.17
CA LYS A 746 1.63 30.96 12.15
C LYS A 746 3.13 30.96 11.90
N LYS A 747 3.88 30.01 12.48
CA LYS A 747 5.33 29.85 12.24
C LYS A 747 5.65 29.44 10.80
N LEU A 748 4.70 28.84 10.09
CA LEU A 748 4.80 28.46 8.69
C LEU A 748 4.29 29.53 7.73
N ASP A 749 3.66 30.60 8.21
CA ASP A 749 3.27 31.70 7.34
C ASP A 749 4.55 32.30 6.72
N PRO A 750 4.70 32.23 5.38
CA PRO A 750 5.88 32.77 4.72
C PRO A 750 5.98 34.31 4.80
N GLY A 751 4.94 34.97 5.35
CA GLY A 751 4.86 36.41 5.52
C GLY A 751 4.70 37.16 4.19
N PRO A 752 4.23 38.41 4.23
CA PRO A 752 4.29 39.31 3.09
C PRO A 752 5.71 39.88 2.97
N GLY A 753 6.71 39.04 2.72
CA GLY A 753 8.06 39.51 2.38
C GLY A 753 8.02 40.59 1.29
N ALA A 754 8.82 41.64 1.52
CA ALA A 754 8.96 42.88 0.75
C ALA A 754 9.08 42.70 -0.76
#